data_AF-A0A821X0U5-F1
#
_entry.id   AF-A0A821X0U5-F1
#
_cell.length_a   1.000
_cell.length_b   1.000
_cell.length_c   1.000
_cell.angle_alpha   90.00
_cell.angle_beta   90.00
_cell.angle_gamma   90.00
#
_symmetry.space_group_name_H-M   'P 1'
#
loop_
_entity.id
_entity.type
_entity.pdbx_description
1 polymer ?
#
loop_
_entity_poly.entity_id
_entity_poly.type
_entity_poly.pdbx_seq_one_letter_code
_entity_poly.pdbx_strand_id
1 'polypeptide(L)'
;MNTFGMKSIISMLENFSGGTNTDVLKNIEMIMKQFSDYLPCIELNRFEALQSESELVERAKELHRNRMVIAGIIFTNLNSSNPNANFLPPHIQIKIRMDVDSVRTTEQLSSWLFFPGPENDYFREMHYLRGFVQLQDLIERAVIDLHFEDTNKISTNPVVYMQLMPYPCYRGDPGKESSYVNYFILPILGTLMWTATLGVSIKNLMRERERNVEQTMKIMGLNSTVNFISWLITSYIPMFFVSIIVAVVLKYGGIFPASELTVTITPLLTLAISALMLGYLVSAFFTKANLATLCGILVYFISYLPFILVMFLEAKMQLIHKLLINLSSATAFGYASIYLTRLEYQGEGIQWNTVFKNIFPNDQMNFGIACIMMLVDAVIYGLIGNYIRAVIPSKNARRKPFWYPCLPSTWCFCKKSNRYDGLNSAFRIEREHQPNPFTARMKQIDPNNEQEPTNLLVGISFENLSKQFGENKKAVENLSLKLYENQITALLGHNGAGKTTTISVLTGIYPPTNGSASIYGQDITTEYDQIRKNVGLCPQEDILFDFMTVREHLQFYGRLKGNMSSKELDRDINELLSSMGLWTFQHERASSLSGGVRRRVAVSIAFVAGSRTVILDEPTSGVDPCARRSIWEVIFKHRTGRTILLTTHYLDEADTLSDRIAIIHQGRLLCSGSSMFLKKRFGKGYSLTVDLKLRVQNKIKIVESKQFKDLNTFVLQEMPDATLREQIGTEVTYSFKHEHRHKFARLFKQIEINKERLAIGNYGLSDTTLEEVFLWVTELADQGKMEDLSENLPVPKIVIDQAPISSAHSDDSGLGGESNATMDGISIISGSSAQLPTISNATLNPPPTYIKITGRKLYFHQFQTLLLKRFHHTKRNWKVFLSHILLPLIFVAMSMGFTLLRPSQIFQRSWLLTPAMYDQSAMFVK
;
A
#
# COMPACT_ATOMS: atom_id res chain seq x y z
N MET A 1 13.81 47.17 70.92
CA MET A 1 14.87 47.82 71.74
C MET A 1 15.15 49.19 71.14
N ASN A 2 15.25 50.24 71.96
CA ASN A 2 15.51 51.60 71.46
C ASN A 2 17.01 51.87 71.42
N THR A 3 17.51 52.40 70.30
CA THR A 3 18.94 52.75 70.10
C THR A 3 19.48 53.72 71.16
N PHE A 4 18.59 54.55 71.75
CA PHE A 4 18.87 55.38 72.92
C PHE A 4 19.49 54.61 74.10
N GLY A 5 18.97 53.42 74.42
CA GLY A 5 19.47 52.61 75.54
C GLY A 5 20.88 52.09 75.29
N MET A 6 21.17 51.65 74.07
CA MET A 6 22.50 51.13 73.71
C MET A 6 23.55 52.24 73.67
N LYS A 7 23.21 53.44 73.17
CA LYS A 7 24.09 54.62 73.24
C LYS A 7 24.36 55.07 74.68
N SER A 8 23.37 54.99 75.57
CA SER A 8 23.56 55.25 77.01
C SER A 8 24.49 54.24 77.68
N ILE A 9 24.49 52.97 77.25
CA ILE A 9 25.41 51.95 77.78
C ILE A 9 26.83 52.19 77.28
N ILE A 10 27.00 52.58 76.01
CA ILE A 10 28.33 52.95 75.46
C ILE A 10 28.92 54.14 76.23
N SER A 11 28.15 55.20 76.49
CA SER A 11 28.64 56.35 77.28
C SER A 11 28.86 56.02 78.76
N MET A 12 28.23 54.98 79.31
CA MET A 12 28.62 54.44 80.63
C MET A 12 29.94 53.68 80.58
N LEU A 13 30.22 52.90 79.53
CA LEU A 13 31.47 52.17 79.36
C LEU A 13 32.68 53.11 79.18
N GLU A 14 32.53 54.18 78.38
CA GLU A 14 33.55 55.21 78.18
C GLU A 14 34.01 55.84 79.52
N ASN A 15 33.06 56.10 80.43
CA ASN A 15 33.30 56.67 81.76
C ASN A 15 33.98 55.69 82.76
N PHE A 16 34.02 54.39 82.49
CA PHE A 16 34.60 53.37 83.38
C PHE A 16 36.08 53.03 83.07
N SER A 17 36.72 53.78 82.18
CA SER A 17 38.04 53.50 81.58
C SER A 17 39.27 53.58 82.52
N GLY A 18 39.09 53.75 83.84
CA GLY A 18 40.17 53.92 84.83
C GLY A 18 40.71 52.66 85.51
N GLY A 19 40.31 51.45 85.08
CA GLY A 19 40.66 50.18 85.75
C GLY A 19 41.55 49.23 84.93
N THR A 20 42.22 48.29 85.61
CA THR A 20 43.26 47.37 85.05
C THR A 20 42.77 46.32 84.05
N ASN A 21 41.55 46.43 83.51
CA ASN A 21 40.96 45.56 82.48
C ASN A 21 40.51 46.37 81.24
N THR A 22 41.31 47.36 80.84
CA THR A 22 41.04 48.29 79.73
C THR A 22 40.63 47.57 78.45
N ASP A 23 41.31 46.49 78.10
CA ASP A 23 41.19 45.86 76.79
C ASP A 23 39.89 45.07 76.64
N VAL A 24 39.39 44.50 77.75
CA VAL A 24 38.08 43.82 77.77
C VAL A 24 36.95 44.84 77.63
N LEU A 25 37.02 45.96 78.37
CA LEU A 25 36.05 47.05 78.25
C LEU A 25 36.05 47.63 76.82
N LYS A 26 37.22 47.88 76.25
CA LYS A 26 37.40 48.39 74.88
C LYS A 26 36.88 47.43 73.80
N ASN A 27 37.04 46.13 74.00
CA ASN A 27 36.45 45.12 73.10
C ASN A 27 34.92 45.10 73.21
N ILE A 28 34.35 45.20 74.41
CA ILE A 28 32.89 45.30 74.61
C ILE A 28 32.35 46.61 74.01
N GLU A 29 33.04 47.72 74.20
CA GLU A 29 32.72 49.01 73.57
C GLU A 29 32.70 48.90 72.04
N MET A 30 33.74 48.31 71.44
CA MET A 30 33.84 48.11 69.99
C MET A 30 32.71 47.21 69.46
N ILE A 31 32.38 46.13 70.16
CA ILE A 31 31.27 45.22 69.81
C ILE A 31 29.93 45.96 69.92
N MET A 32 29.69 46.69 71.02
CA MET A 32 28.46 47.46 71.24
C MET A 32 28.30 48.60 70.23
N LYS A 33 29.41 49.21 69.79
CA LYS A 33 29.44 50.22 68.72
C LYS A 33 29.06 49.61 67.38
N GLN A 34 29.66 48.48 66.98
CA GLN A 34 29.26 47.74 65.79
C GLN A 34 27.78 47.33 65.83
N PHE A 35 27.28 46.82 66.96
CA PHE A 35 25.84 46.54 67.11
C PHE A 35 24.99 47.81 67.01
N SER A 36 25.41 48.94 67.60
CA SER A 36 24.71 50.23 67.50
C SER A 36 24.77 50.85 66.09
N ASP A 37 25.72 50.46 65.25
CA ASP A 37 25.84 50.90 63.85
C ASP A 37 25.02 50.00 62.91
N TYR A 38 24.90 48.70 63.21
CA TYR A 38 24.07 47.76 62.43
C TYR A 38 22.58 47.75 62.82
N LEU A 39 22.22 47.98 64.09
CA LEU A 39 20.82 47.98 64.54
C LEU A 39 19.92 49.00 63.80
N PRO A 40 20.36 50.23 63.46
CA PRO A 40 19.59 51.15 62.63
C PRO A 40 19.24 50.64 61.23
N CYS A 41 19.99 49.66 60.70
CA CYS A 41 19.69 49.02 59.42
C CYS A 41 18.59 47.95 59.52
N ILE A 42 18.15 47.59 60.73
CA ILE A 42 17.09 46.62 60.99
C ILE A 42 15.81 47.36 61.38
N GLU A 43 15.00 47.68 60.37
CA GLU A 43 13.65 48.20 60.61
C GLU A 43 12.78 47.10 61.24
N LEU A 44 12.38 47.30 62.50
CA LEU A 44 11.54 46.35 63.25
C LEU A 44 10.03 46.59 63.03
N ASN A 45 9.62 47.81 62.66
CA ASN A 45 8.21 48.15 62.45
C ASN A 45 7.86 48.14 60.96
N ARG A 46 7.69 46.95 60.38
CA ARG A 46 7.48 46.73 58.93
C ARG A 46 6.03 46.42 58.55
N PHE A 47 5.07 46.77 59.41
CA PHE A 47 3.65 46.49 59.20
C PHE A 47 2.91 47.75 58.69
N GLU A 48 2.59 47.79 57.39
CA GLU A 48 1.76 48.82 56.76
C GLU A 48 0.33 48.26 56.57
N ALA A 49 -0.65 48.85 57.25
CA ALA A 49 -2.06 48.42 57.16
C ALA A 49 -2.79 49.17 56.03
N LEU A 50 -3.49 48.43 55.16
CA LEU A 50 -4.17 48.94 53.95
C LEU A 50 -5.60 48.42 53.90
N GLN A 51 -6.52 49.17 53.27
CA GLN A 51 -7.96 48.90 53.35
C GLN A 51 -8.47 47.97 52.24
N SER A 52 -7.85 47.96 51.06
CA SER A 52 -8.23 47.04 49.97
C SER A 52 -7.10 46.13 49.48
N GLU A 53 -7.49 44.95 48.98
CA GLU A 53 -6.57 44.02 48.31
C GLU A 53 -5.91 44.65 47.07
N SER A 54 -6.61 45.59 46.42
CA SER A 54 -6.10 46.38 45.29
C SER A 54 -4.97 47.32 45.68
N GLU A 55 -5.15 48.14 46.72
CA GLU A 55 -4.11 49.02 47.27
C GLU A 55 -2.88 48.21 47.69
N LEU A 56 -3.10 47.10 48.41
CA LEU A 56 -2.04 46.19 48.85
C LEU A 56 -1.22 45.64 47.67
N VAL A 57 -1.86 45.29 46.55
CA VAL A 57 -1.16 44.79 45.36
C VAL A 57 -0.42 45.91 44.61
N GLU A 58 -0.95 47.13 44.57
CA GLU A 58 -0.27 48.27 43.94
C GLU A 58 0.93 48.74 44.78
N ARG A 59 0.73 48.93 46.08
CA ARG A 59 1.78 49.27 47.05
C ARG A 59 2.87 48.21 47.13
N ALA A 60 2.51 46.92 47.09
CA ALA A 60 3.50 45.84 47.04
C ALA A 60 4.32 45.86 45.74
N LYS A 61 3.74 46.19 44.57
CA LYS A 61 4.52 46.34 43.32
C LYS A 61 5.52 47.50 43.42
N GLU A 62 5.14 48.60 44.05
CA GLU A 62 6.02 49.76 44.26
C GLU A 62 7.18 49.40 45.20
N LEU A 63 6.89 48.84 46.38
CA LEU A 63 7.89 48.42 47.36
C LEU A 63 8.77 47.25 46.86
N HIS A 64 8.26 46.38 45.98
CA HIS A 64 9.02 45.27 45.37
C HIS A 64 10.11 45.79 44.42
N ARG A 65 9.87 46.88 43.67
CA ARG A 65 10.92 47.54 42.86
C ARG A 65 12.13 47.94 43.72
N ASN A 66 11.87 48.33 44.97
CA ASN A 66 12.88 48.70 45.96
C ASN A 66 13.37 47.50 46.81
N ARG A 67 12.91 46.28 46.53
CA ARG A 67 13.19 45.03 47.30
C ARG A 67 12.80 45.09 48.79
N MET A 68 11.82 45.91 49.15
CA MET A 68 11.38 46.12 50.54
C MET A 68 10.25 45.18 51.01
N VAL A 69 9.52 44.54 50.09
CA VAL A 69 8.43 43.61 50.40
C VAL A 69 8.97 42.26 50.85
N ILE A 70 8.35 41.69 51.89
CA ILE A 70 8.46 40.26 52.24
C ILE A 70 7.18 39.54 51.80
N ALA A 71 6.03 40.00 52.29
CA ALA A 71 4.72 39.44 52.01
C ALA A 71 3.63 40.50 52.12
N GLY A 72 2.48 40.25 51.49
CA GLY A 72 1.21 40.91 51.77
C GLY A 72 0.24 39.91 52.41
N ILE A 73 -0.34 40.27 53.55
CA ILE A 73 -1.27 39.41 54.31
C ILE A 73 -2.69 39.93 54.09
N ILE A 74 -3.60 39.05 53.65
CA ILE A 74 -5.00 39.41 53.38
C ILE A 74 -5.90 38.51 54.24
N PHE A 75 -6.77 39.12 55.05
CA PHE A 75 -7.80 38.41 55.82
C PHE A 75 -9.12 38.45 55.06
N THR A 76 -9.67 37.29 54.68
CA THR A 76 -10.81 37.23 53.74
C THR A 76 -12.18 37.02 54.40
N ASN A 77 -12.22 36.59 55.66
CA ASN A 77 -13.46 36.28 56.39
C ASN A 77 -13.77 37.30 57.52
N LEU A 78 -13.20 38.50 57.45
CA LEU A 78 -13.47 39.59 58.39
C LEU A 78 -14.41 40.61 57.74
N ASN A 79 -15.70 40.54 58.08
CA ASN A 79 -16.69 41.50 57.60
C ASN A 79 -16.49 42.87 58.28
N SER A 80 -16.16 43.90 57.50
CA SER A 80 -16.00 45.29 57.98
C SER A 80 -17.29 45.95 58.47
N SER A 81 -18.44 45.30 58.28
CA SER A 81 -19.77 45.82 58.60
C SER A 81 -20.15 45.79 60.09
N ASN A 82 -19.27 45.33 60.99
CA ASN A 82 -19.57 45.34 62.44
C ASN A 82 -18.32 45.63 63.30
N PRO A 83 -17.83 46.88 63.36
CA PRO A 83 -16.56 47.24 64.02
C PRO A 83 -16.55 47.11 65.56
N ASN A 84 -17.70 46.81 66.17
CA ASN A 84 -17.84 46.60 67.63
C ASN A 84 -17.88 45.11 68.02
N ALA A 85 -17.57 44.20 67.09
CA ALA A 85 -17.43 42.77 67.39
C ALA A 85 -16.06 42.50 68.03
N ASN A 86 -15.97 42.64 69.36
CA ASN A 86 -14.76 42.40 70.17
C ASN A 86 -14.36 40.91 70.27
N PHE A 87 -14.69 40.08 69.28
CA PHE A 87 -14.41 38.64 69.26
C PHE A 87 -14.08 38.20 67.83
N LEU A 88 -12.99 37.45 67.68
CA LEU A 88 -12.57 36.92 66.40
C LEU A 88 -13.49 35.77 65.95
N PRO A 89 -13.82 35.65 64.64
CA PRO A 89 -14.66 34.56 64.17
C PRO A 89 -13.93 33.21 64.35
N PRO A 90 -14.62 32.12 64.72
CA PRO A 90 -13.99 30.84 65.07
C PRO A 90 -13.30 30.11 63.91
N HIS A 91 -13.34 30.66 62.70
CA HIS A 91 -12.53 30.25 61.56
C HIS A 91 -12.12 31.48 60.74
N ILE A 92 -10.87 31.91 60.95
CA ILE A 92 -10.23 32.97 60.17
C ILE A 92 -9.62 32.36 58.90
N GLN A 93 -9.77 33.06 57.77
CA GLN A 93 -9.14 32.68 56.51
C GLN A 93 -8.09 33.73 56.14
N ILE A 94 -6.84 33.25 55.99
CA ILE A 94 -5.64 34.07 55.78
C ILE A 94 -5.04 33.72 54.43
N LYS A 95 -4.75 34.74 53.64
CA LYS A 95 -4.23 34.64 52.28
C LYS A 95 -2.91 35.39 52.23
N ILE A 96 -1.82 34.64 52.45
CA ILE A 96 -0.45 35.14 52.34
C ILE A 96 -0.09 35.22 50.84
N ARG A 97 0.34 36.41 50.38
CA ARG A 97 0.98 36.62 49.09
C ARG A 97 2.45 36.96 49.28
N MET A 98 3.31 36.35 48.48
CA MET A 98 4.74 36.64 48.44
C MET A 98 5.18 36.77 46.97
N ASP A 99 6.44 37.15 46.77
CA ASP A 99 7.06 37.17 45.45
C ASP A 99 7.33 35.76 44.90
N VAL A 100 7.34 35.63 43.58
CA VAL A 100 7.45 34.34 42.86
C VAL A 100 8.84 33.70 43.05
N ASP A 101 9.88 34.50 43.28
CA ASP A 101 11.21 33.97 43.62
C ASP A 101 11.26 33.39 45.05
N SER A 102 10.36 33.82 45.94
CA SER A 102 10.29 33.37 47.34
C SER A 102 9.42 32.13 47.57
N VAL A 103 8.46 31.83 46.68
CA VAL A 103 7.46 30.76 46.87
C VAL A 103 7.24 29.99 45.56
N ARG A 104 7.06 28.66 45.61
CA ARG A 104 6.80 27.87 44.38
C ARG A 104 5.51 28.35 43.68
N THR A 105 5.52 28.30 42.35
CA THR A 105 4.37 28.69 41.52
C THR A 105 3.15 27.80 41.81
N THR A 106 2.01 28.42 42.08
CA THR A 106 0.79 27.68 42.45
C THR A 106 0.03 27.06 41.26
N GLU A 107 0.65 26.97 40.09
CA GLU A 107 0.05 26.34 38.90
C GLU A 107 0.03 24.80 39.00
N GLN A 108 0.96 24.20 39.75
CA GLN A 108 1.15 22.76 39.88
C GLN A 108 1.48 22.37 41.32
N LEU A 109 0.78 21.36 41.87
CA LEU A 109 1.02 20.84 43.22
C LEU A 109 2.18 19.83 43.26
N SER A 110 2.47 19.18 42.14
CA SER A 110 3.58 18.25 41.93
C SER A 110 4.13 18.42 40.51
N SER A 111 5.37 17.98 40.28
CA SER A 111 5.96 17.98 38.93
C SER A 111 5.21 17.05 37.96
N TRP A 112 5.19 17.45 36.69
CA TRP A 112 4.61 16.67 35.58
C TRP A 112 5.34 15.36 35.24
N LEU A 113 6.65 15.30 35.51
CA LEU A 113 7.50 14.11 35.43
C LEU A 113 8.05 13.86 36.82
N PHE A 114 7.88 12.63 37.32
CA PHE A 114 8.53 12.17 38.53
C PHE A 114 10.00 11.88 38.27
N PHE A 115 10.89 12.47 39.06
CA PHE A 115 12.31 12.14 39.14
C PHE A 115 12.63 11.70 40.56
N PRO A 116 13.22 10.51 40.79
CA PRO A 116 13.63 10.11 42.13
C PRO A 116 14.83 10.92 42.60
N GLY A 117 14.68 11.54 43.76
CA GLY A 117 15.72 12.24 44.49
C GLY A 117 15.13 13.03 45.67
N PRO A 118 15.93 13.43 46.65
CA PRO A 118 15.53 14.43 47.62
C PRO A 118 15.41 15.80 46.93
N GLU A 119 14.28 16.47 47.08
CA GLU A 119 14.12 17.89 46.67
C GLU A 119 14.78 18.80 47.73
N ASN A 120 16.12 18.74 47.81
CA ASN A 120 16.93 19.34 48.89
C ASN A 120 17.82 20.53 48.47
N ASP A 121 17.71 21.04 47.25
CA ASP A 121 18.37 22.30 46.88
C ASP A 121 17.64 23.51 47.51
N TYR A 122 18.29 24.23 48.43
CA TYR A 122 17.75 25.43 49.05
C TYR A 122 17.42 26.54 48.03
N PHE A 123 18.19 26.64 46.94
CA PHE A 123 18.08 27.67 45.90
C PHE A 123 17.17 27.29 44.73
N ARG A 124 16.91 26.00 44.48
CA ARG A 124 16.01 25.55 43.39
C ARG A 124 14.72 24.87 43.83
N GLU A 125 14.72 24.25 45.02
CA GLU A 125 13.68 23.30 45.41
C GLU A 125 12.96 23.77 46.69
N MET A 126 13.67 24.14 47.75
CA MET A 126 13.08 24.49 49.08
C MET A 126 12.50 25.91 49.21
N HIS A 127 11.79 26.45 48.20
CA HIS A 127 11.33 27.86 48.22
C HIS A 127 10.56 28.26 49.50
N TYR A 128 9.63 27.44 49.99
CA TYR A 128 8.81 27.74 51.17
C TYR A 128 9.60 28.02 52.47
N LEU A 129 10.84 27.54 52.59
CA LEU A 129 11.72 27.82 53.74
C LEU A 129 12.34 29.23 53.71
N ARG A 130 12.15 30.01 52.64
CA ARG A 130 12.72 31.38 52.48
C ARG A 130 11.90 32.47 53.17
N GLY A 131 10.95 32.12 54.04
CA GLY A 131 10.14 33.07 54.80
C GLY A 131 8.65 32.71 54.88
N PHE A 132 8.12 31.90 53.97
CA PHE A 132 6.68 31.56 53.96
C PHE A 132 6.28 30.75 55.19
N VAL A 133 7.02 29.67 55.49
CA VAL A 133 6.75 28.81 56.66
C VAL A 133 6.90 29.60 57.97
N GLN A 134 7.92 30.44 58.07
CA GLN A 134 8.19 31.26 59.25
C GLN A 134 7.10 32.31 59.46
N LEU A 135 6.63 32.94 58.37
CA LEU A 135 5.53 33.89 58.42
C LEU A 135 4.19 33.21 58.77
N GLN A 136 3.95 32.02 58.24
CA GLN A 136 2.77 31.21 58.58
C GLN A 136 2.76 30.88 60.08
N ASP A 137 3.85 30.30 60.61
CA ASP A 137 3.99 29.96 62.03
C ASP A 137 3.81 31.17 62.96
N LEU A 138 4.38 32.34 62.60
CA LEU A 138 4.21 33.57 63.36
C LEU A 138 2.75 34.09 63.36
N ILE A 139 2.07 34.07 62.21
CA ILE A 139 0.67 34.53 62.11
C ILE A 139 -0.29 33.55 62.79
N GLU A 140 -0.10 32.23 62.59
CA GLU A 140 -0.94 31.21 63.19
C GLU A 140 -0.83 31.24 64.72
N ARG A 141 0.39 31.39 65.30
CA ARG A 141 0.56 31.59 66.74
C ARG A 141 -0.14 32.85 67.25
N ALA A 142 0.02 33.99 66.58
CA ALA A 142 -0.64 35.23 66.98
C ALA A 142 -2.18 35.10 66.96
N VAL A 143 -2.74 34.40 65.97
CA VAL A 143 -4.18 34.11 65.88
C VAL A 143 -4.63 33.12 66.96
N ILE A 144 -3.81 32.10 67.28
CA ILE A 144 -4.07 31.17 68.38
C ILE A 144 -4.09 31.92 69.71
N ASP A 145 -3.06 32.71 70.01
CA ASP A 145 -2.97 33.48 71.27
C ASP A 145 -4.16 34.42 71.44
N LEU A 146 -4.56 35.16 70.39
CA LEU A 146 -5.76 36.02 70.42
C LEU A 146 -7.05 35.22 70.69
N HIS A 147 -7.20 34.01 70.14
CA HIS A 147 -8.35 33.15 70.46
C HIS A 147 -8.29 32.56 71.89
N PHE A 148 -7.11 32.41 72.47
CA PHE A 148 -6.94 32.02 73.89
C PHE A 148 -7.26 33.19 74.83
N GLU A 149 -6.88 34.43 74.47
CA GLU A 149 -7.29 35.66 75.15
C GLU A 149 -8.80 35.88 75.09
N ASP A 150 -9.42 35.85 73.90
CA ASP A 150 -10.88 35.93 73.68
C ASP A 150 -11.68 34.93 74.53
N THR A 151 -11.09 33.77 74.86
CA THR A 151 -11.74 32.70 75.61
C THR A 151 -11.28 32.57 77.08
N ASN A 152 -10.47 33.51 77.59
CA ASN A 152 -9.90 33.50 78.94
C ASN A 152 -9.23 32.16 79.33
N LYS A 153 -8.48 31.56 78.39
CA LYS A 153 -7.75 30.31 78.60
C LYS A 153 -6.24 30.54 78.55
N ILE A 154 -5.50 29.76 79.33
CA ILE A 154 -4.04 29.80 79.32
C ILE A 154 -3.55 29.24 77.98
N SER A 155 -2.87 30.07 77.18
CA SER A 155 -2.20 29.62 75.95
C SER A 155 -1.07 28.65 76.27
N THR A 156 -1.05 27.51 75.58
CA THR A 156 0.04 26.53 75.61
C THR A 156 0.60 26.36 74.21
N ASN A 157 1.26 27.41 73.69
CA ASN A 157 1.85 27.42 72.36
C ASN A 157 2.82 26.23 72.13
N PRO A 158 2.52 25.30 71.21
CA PRO A 158 3.42 24.19 70.91
C PRO A 158 4.64 24.67 70.13
N VAL A 159 5.82 24.11 70.43
CA VAL A 159 7.03 24.42 69.67
C VAL A 159 7.05 23.59 68.38
N VAL A 160 6.75 24.23 67.26
CA VAL A 160 6.77 23.59 65.93
C VAL A 160 8.21 23.53 65.41
N TYR A 161 8.64 22.34 65.00
CA TYR A 161 9.91 22.09 64.30
C TYR A 161 9.63 21.42 62.95
N MET A 162 10.27 21.92 61.89
CA MET A 162 10.18 21.31 60.55
C MET A 162 11.39 20.40 60.29
N GLN A 163 11.13 19.14 59.95
CA GLN A 163 12.14 18.15 59.59
C GLN A 163 11.73 17.48 58.27
N LEU A 164 12.65 17.43 57.31
CA LEU A 164 12.45 16.70 56.06
C LEU A 164 12.56 15.19 56.29
N MET A 165 11.70 14.41 55.63
CA MET A 165 11.79 12.95 55.67
C MET A 165 13.07 12.48 54.97
N PRO A 166 13.79 11.48 55.52
CA PRO A 166 14.99 10.96 54.88
C PRO A 166 14.63 10.23 53.57
N TYR A 167 15.24 10.66 52.47
CA TYR A 167 15.11 10.00 51.17
C TYR A 167 15.99 8.74 51.13
N PRO A 168 15.57 7.63 50.49
CA PRO A 168 16.43 6.44 50.32
C PRO A 168 17.70 6.75 49.52
N CYS A 169 18.73 5.92 49.70
CA CYS A 169 19.98 6.05 48.95
C CYS A 169 19.72 6.00 47.43
N TYR A 170 20.14 7.04 46.72
CA TYR A 170 19.96 7.20 45.27
C TYR A 170 21.28 7.59 44.60
N ARG A 171 21.42 7.28 43.31
CA ARG A 171 22.63 7.62 42.55
C ARG A 171 22.51 9.02 41.96
N GLY A 172 22.99 10.02 42.70
CA GLY A 172 23.05 11.41 42.26
C GLY A 172 24.11 11.69 41.20
N ASP A 173 24.00 11.09 40.01
CA ASP A 173 24.88 11.42 38.89
C ASP A 173 24.66 12.91 38.48
N PRO A 174 25.72 13.72 38.25
CA PRO A 174 25.58 15.15 37.97
C PRO A 174 24.74 15.48 36.73
N GLY A 175 24.67 14.54 35.78
CA GLY A 175 23.94 14.65 34.54
C GLY A 175 22.42 14.48 34.65
N LYS A 176 21.76 15.05 35.67
CA LYS A 176 20.27 15.10 35.76
C LYS A 176 19.68 15.47 34.38
N GLU A 177 20.22 16.52 33.75
CA GLU A 177 19.85 17.03 32.42
C GLU A 177 20.00 16.01 31.28
N SER A 178 21.05 15.18 31.28
CA SER A 178 21.24 14.14 30.25
C SER A 178 20.20 13.02 30.34
N SER A 179 19.65 12.77 31.53
CA SER A 179 18.55 11.80 31.69
C SER A 179 17.23 12.30 31.10
N TYR A 180 16.95 13.61 31.11
CA TYR A 180 15.81 14.17 30.37
C TYR A 180 15.98 13.91 28.87
N VAL A 181 17.18 14.13 28.33
CA VAL A 181 17.47 13.90 26.91
C VAL A 181 17.17 12.45 26.53
N ASN A 182 17.63 11.47 27.32
CA ASN A 182 17.37 10.05 27.06
C ASN A 182 15.88 9.69 27.10
N TYR A 183 15.12 10.23 28.06
CA TYR A 183 13.68 9.99 28.22
C TYR A 183 12.87 10.39 26.98
N PHE A 184 13.20 11.53 26.36
CA PHE A 184 12.53 12.01 25.15
C PHE A 184 13.11 11.43 23.86
N ILE A 185 14.43 11.23 23.76
CA ILE A 185 15.09 10.87 22.50
C ILE A 185 15.06 9.37 22.20
N LEU A 186 15.10 8.47 23.19
CA LEU A 186 15.10 7.03 22.93
C LEU A 186 13.85 6.53 22.17
N PRO A 187 12.61 6.95 22.52
CA PRO A 187 11.41 6.64 21.73
C PRO A 187 11.49 7.14 20.28
N ILE A 188 12.06 8.34 20.08
CA ILE A 188 12.18 9.00 18.77
C ILE A 188 13.21 8.27 17.90
N LEU A 189 14.38 7.91 18.44
CA LEU A 189 15.39 7.15 17.71
C LEU A 189 14.94 5.72 17.40
N GLY A 190 14.31 5.04 18.36
CA GLY A 190 13.79 3.68 18.18
C GLY A 190 12.71 3.59 17.10
N THR A 191 11.87 4.63 16.97
CA THR A 191 10.89 4.71 15.88
C THR A 191 11.54 5.10 14.55
N LEU A 192 12.42 6.13 14.52
CA LEU A 192 13.14 6.56 13.30
C LEU A 192 13.98 5.44 12.66
N MET A 193 14.64 4.61 13.47
CA MET A 193 15.52 3.52 13.05
C MET A 193 14.89 2.59 12.00
N TRP A 194 13.60 2.25 12.15
CA TRP A 194 12.92 1.30 11.26
C TRP A 194 12.34 1.88 9.98
N THR A 195 12.37 3.20 9.81
CA THR A 195 11.70 3.88 8.67
C THR A 195 12.18 3.37 7.31
N ALA A 196 13.50 3.22 7.12
CA ALA A 196 14.09 2.76 5.86
C ALA A 196 13.84 1.27 5.59
N THR A 197 14.03 0.40 6.58
CA THR A 197 13.84 -1.06 6.46
C THR A 197 12.37 -1.41 6.27
N LEU A 198 11.46 -0.73 6.99
CA LEU A 198 10.01 -0.84 6.79
C LEU A 198 9.61 -0.40 5.37
N GLY A 199 10.16 0.72 4.89
CA GLY A 199 9.94 1.22 3.53
C GLY A 199 10.32 0.21 2.45
N VAL A 200 11.50 -0.39 2.53
CA VAL A 200 11.94 -1.45 1.60
C VAL A 200 11.05 -2.69 1.70
N SER A 201 10.67 -3.11 2.91
CA SER A 201 9.84 -4.30 3.15
C SER A 201 8.43 -4.15 2.54
N ILE A 202 7.81 -2.98 2.69
CA ILE A 202 6.53 -2.63 2.06
C ILE A 202 6.68 -2.56 0.54
N LYS A 203 7.76 -1.94 0.03
CA LYS A 203 8.00 -1.78 -1.41
C LYS A 203 8.15 -3.11 -2.13
N ASN A 204 8.86 -4.07 -1.55
CA ASN A 204 9.06 -5.41 -2.14
C ASN A 204 7.73 -6.18 -2.20
N LEU A 205 7.03 -6.25 -1.06
CA LEU A 205 5.69 -6.87 -0.93
C LEU A 205 4.66 -6.30 -1.92
N MET A 206 4.74 -5.00 -2.19
CA MET A 206 3.86 -4.34 -3.16
C MET A 206 4.34 -4.47 -4.61
N ARG A 207 5.64 -4.64 -4.88
CA ARG A 207 6.16 -4.95 -6.23
C ARG A 207 5.71 -6.34 -6.70
N GLU A 208 5.68 -7.32 -5.80
CA GLU A 208 5.07 -8.65 -6.06
C GLU A 208 3.58 -8.54 -6.40
N ARG A 209 2.82 -7.78 -5.59
CA ARG A 209 1.38 -7.56 -5.80
C ARG A 209 1.09 -6.80 -7.11
N GLU A 210 1.87 -5.77 -7.40
CA GLU A 210 1.70 -4.91 -8.58
C GLU A 210 2.01 -5.65 -9.90
N ARG A 211 2.99 -6.56 -9.91
CA ARG A 211 3.27 -7.47 -11.03
C ARG A 211 2.41 -8.75 -11.03
N ASN A 212 1.46 -8.90 -10.10
CA ASN A 212 0.65 -10.11 -9.87
C ASN A 212 1.45 -11.42 -9.68
N VAL A 213 2.75 -11.35 -9.35
CA VAL A 213 3.66 -12.50 -9.16
C VAL A 213 3.08 -13.52 -8.19
N GLU A 214 2.50 -13.01 -7.09
CA GLU A 214 1.83 -13.79 -6.05
C GLU A 214 0.73 -14.71 -6.59
N GLN A 215 0.01 -14.31 -7.65
CA GLN A 215 -1.07 -15.10 -8.24
C GLN A 215 -0.53 -16.18 -9.17
N THR A 216 0.46 -15.86 -10.01
CA THR A 216 1.15 -16.84 -10.87
C THR A 216 1.83 -17.93 -10.03
N MET A 217 2.46 -17.57 -8.91
CA MET A 217 2.98 -18.53 -7.94
C MET A 217 1.89 -19.47 -7.39
N LYS A 218 0.70 -18.95 -7.04
CA LYS A 218 -0.43 -19.75 -6.53
C LYS A 218 -0.97 -20.73 -7.56
N ILE A 219 -1.05 -20.32 -8.83
CA ILE A 219 -1.44 -21.19 -9.95
C ILE A 219 -0.39 -22.29 -10.19
N MET A 220 0.89 -22.01 -9.94
CA MET A 220 2.00 -22.96 -10.04
C MET A 220 2.21 -23.86 -8.81
N GLY A 221 1.40 -23.73 -7.75
CA GLY A 221 1.45 -24.60 -6.56
C GLY A 221 1.58 -23.90 -5.20
N LEU A 222 1.97 -22.61 -5.14
CA LEU A 222 2.34 -21.96 -3.88
C LEU A 222 1.14 -21.75 -2.94
N ASN A 223 1.28 -22.21 -1.70
CA ASN A 223 0.34 -21.85 -0.63
C ASN A 223 0.57 -20.39 -0.20
N SER A 224 -0.52 -19.61 -0.14
CA SER A 224 -0.51 -18.19 0.24
C SER A 224 0.12 -17.91 1.61
N THR A 225 0.02 -18.85 2.56
CA THR A 225 0.62 -18.70 3.89
C THR A 225 2.13 -18.81 3.86
N VAL A 226 2.69 -19.66 2.99
CA VAL A 226 4.13 -19.84 2.84
C VAL A 226 4.78 -18.58 2.25
N ASN A 227 4.14 -17.92 1.28
CA ASN A 227 4.65 -16.65 0.75
C ASN A 227 4.67 -15.55 1.83
N PHE A 228 3.61 -15.47 2.64
CA PHE A 228 3.54 -14.51 3.76
C PHE A 228 4.63 -14.76 4.82
N ILE A 229 4.84 -16.00 5.23
CA ILE A 229 5.87 -16.37 6.22
C ILE A 229 7.27 -16.11 5.66
N SER A 230 7.51 -16.43 4.38
CA SER A 230 8.77 -16.14 3.67
C SER A 230 9.08 -14.64 3.66
N TRP A 231 8.10 -13.80 3.28
CA TRP A 231 8.22 -12.34 3.33
C TRP A 231 8.50 -11.82 4.74
N LEU A 232 7.78 -12.33 5.75
CA LEU A 232 7.94 -11.91 7.14
C LEU A 232 9.35 -12.21 7.67
N ILE A 233 9.83 -13.44 7.47
CA ILE A 233 11.17 -13.87 7.93
C ILE A 233 12.26 -13.05 7.22
N THR A 234 12.18 -12.92 5.89
CA THR A 234 13.19 -12.19 5.11
C THR A 234 13.21 -10.69 5.41
N SER A 235 12.07 -10.09 5.76
CA SER A 235 11.99 -8.68 6.21
C SER A 235 12.45 -8.49 7.66
N TYR A 236 12.24 -9.48 8.53
CA TYR A 236 12.61 -9.40 9.95
C TYR A 236 14.10 -9.61 10.22
N ILE A 237 14.77 -10.52 9.49
CA ILE A 237 16.21 -10.80 9.63
C ILE A 237 17.11 -9.54 9.72
N PRO A 238 17.03 -8.54 8.81
CA PRO A 238 17.87 -7.35 8.92
C PRO A 238 17.52 -6.49 10.16
N MET A 239 16.25 -6.44 10.56
CA MET A 239 15.82 -5.70 11.75
C MET A 239 16.27 -6.38 13.05
N PHE A 240 16.30 -7.72 13.09
CA PHE A 240 16.84 -8.51 14.18
C PHE A 240 18.34 -8.22 14.42
N PHE A 241 19.17 -8.25 13.37
CA PHE A 241 20.60 -7.95 13.49
C PHE A 241 20.87 -6.50 13.92
N VAL A 242 20.15 -5.52 13.36
CA VAL A 242 20.27 -4.11 13.77
C VAL A 242 19.85 -3.91 15.23
N SER A 243 18.80 -4.60 15.70
CA SER A 243 18.36 -4.54 17.11
C SER A 243 19.44 -5.00 18.09
N ILE A 244 20.15 -6.09 17.76
CA ILE A 244 21.27 -6.60 18.57
C ILE A 244 22.40 -5.57 18.62
N ILE A 245 22.80 -5.03 17.46
CA ILE A 245 23.88 -4.03 17.37
C ILE A 245 23.53 -2.78 18.21
N VAL A 246 22.30 -2.28 18.09
CA VAL A 246 21.85 -1.11 18.85
C VAL A 246 21.79 -1.38 20.35
N ALA A 247 21.31 -2.54 20.79
CA ALA A 247 21.30 -2.89 22.22
C ALA A 247 22.72 -3.06 22.80
N VAL A 248 23.66 -3.61 22.02
CA VAL A 248 25.08 -3.67 22.40
C VAL A 248 25.66 -2.26 22.55
N VAL A 249 25.39 -1.35 21.60
CA VAL A 249 25.81 0.06 21.69
C VAL A 249 25.17 0.75 22.91
N LEU A 250 23.90 0.51 23.21
CA LEU A 250 23.21 1.07 24.37
C LEU A 250 23.81 0.58 25.71
N LYS A 251 24.19 -0.70 25.81
CA LYS A 251 24.77 -1.30 27.02
C LYS A 251 26.22 -0.87 27.24
N TYR A 252 27.07 -0.98 26.22
CA TYR A 252 28.51 -0.67 26.34
C TYR A 252 28.86 0.80 26.12
N GLY A 253 27.99 1.58 25.48
CA GLY A 253 28.09 3.04 25.38
C GLY A 253 27.68 3.80 26.65
N GLY A 254 27.42 3.10 27.76
CA GLY A 254 27.13 3.71 29.06
C GLY A 254 25.73 4.33 29.20
N ILE A 255 24.79 4.03 28.31
CA ILE A 255 23.42 4.56 28.35
C ILE A 255 22.52 3.71 29.25
N PHE A 256 22.68 2.37 29.21
CA PHE A 256 21.99 1.43 30.11
C PHE A 256 22.99 0.47 30.81
N PRO A 257 23.91 0.98 31.65
CA PRO A 257 24.95 0.19 32.31
C PRO A 257 24.42 -0.86 33.32
N ALA A 258 23.27 -0.67 33.96
CA ALA A 258 22.66 -1.63 34.89
C ALA A 258 21.81 -2.68 34.16
N SER A 259 20.83 -2.27 33.34
CA SER A 259 19.84 -3.16 32.70
C SER A 259 20.45 -4.31 31.88
N GLU A 260 19.84 -5.50 31.91
CA GLU A 260 20.34 -6.69 31.21
C GLU A 260 20.20 -6.58 29.69
N LEU A 261 21.25 -6.96 28.95
CA LEU A 261 21.28 -6.86 27.48
C LEU A 261 20.12 -7.60 26.80
N THR A 262 19.73 -8.77 27.31
CA THR A 262 18.61 -9.57 26.78
C THR A 262 17.25 -8.86 26.97
N VAL A 263 17.07 -8.15 28.08
CA VAL A 263 15.86 -7.36 28.33
C VAL A 263 15.86 -6.10 27.46
N THR A 264 16.99 -5.40 27.31
CA THR A 264 17.13 -4.23 26.44
C THR A 264 16.91 -4.55 24.94
N ILE A 265 17.27 -5.76 24.48
CA ILE A 265 16.97 -6.25 23.13
C ILE A 265 15.46 -6.46 22.91
N THR A 266 14.75 -6.97 23.94
CA THR A 266 13.36 -7.43 23.83
C THR A 266 12.38 -6.39 23.22
N PRO A 267 12.28 -5.13 23.70
CA PRO A 267 11.32 -4.16 23.15
C PRO A 267 11.65 -3.73 21.72
N LEU A 268 12.93 -3.77 21.31
CA LEU A 268 13.35 -3.47 19.93
C LEU A 268 12.86 -4.57 18.96
N LEU A 269 12.95 -5.84 19.37
CA LEU A 269 12.48 -6.97 18.59
C LEU A 269 10.94 -7.01 18.49
N THR A 270 10.21 -6.77 19.58
CA THR A 270 8.75 -6.70 19.53
C THR A 270 8.26 -5.53 18.67
N LEU A 271 8.91 -4.36 18.74
CA LEU A 271 8.64 -3.23 17.85
C LEU A 271 8.89 -3.59 16.38
N ALA A 272 9.98 -4.29 16.07
CA ALA A 272 10.28 -4.68 14.69
C ALA A 272 9.19 -5.59 14.08
N ILE A 273 8.67 -6.56 14.85
CA ILE A 273 7.57 -7.43 14.41
C ILE A 273 6.28 -6.61 14.24
N SER A 274 5.92 -5.75 15.20
CA SER A 274 4.70 -4.94 15.13
C SER A 274 4.73 -3.92 13.99
N ALA A 275 5.87 -3.28 13.74
CA ALA A 275 6.07 -2.35 12.63
C ALA A 275 5.94 -3.04 11.26
N LEU A 276 6.49 -4.26 11.10
CA LEU A 276 6.29 -5.05 9.89
C LEU A 276 4.81 -5.42 9.69
N MET A 277 4.09 -5.78 10.75
CA MET A 277 2.65 -6.07 10.64
C MET A 277 1.79 -4.82 10.37
N LEU A 278 2.17 -3.66 10.90
CA LEU A 278 1.56 -2.37 10.53
C LEU A 278 1.81 -2.06 9.05
N GLY A 279 3.03 -2.29 8.56
CA GLY A 279 3.37 -2.19 7.13
C GLY A 279 2.56 -3.15 6.27
N TYR A 280 2.38 -4.39 6.72
CA TYR A 280 1.53 -5.39 6.06
C TYR A 280 0.07 -4.95 5.97
N LEU A 281 -0.49 -4.42 7.07
CA LEU A 281 -1.83 -3.83 7.13
C LEU A 281 -1.98 -2.65 6.16
N VAL A 282 -1.10 -1.65 6.23
CA VAL A 282 -1.19 -0.47 5.34
C VAL A 282 -1.04 -0.89 3.87
N SER A 283 -0.17 -1.85 3.57
CA SER A 283 0.00 -2.38 2.21
C SER A 283 -1.27 -3.04 1.64
N ALA A 284 -2.20 -3.49 2.48
CA ALA A 284 -3.46 -4.12 2.02
C ALA A 284 -4.33 -3.15 1.22
N PHE A 285 -4.33 -1.86 1.56
CA PHE A 285 -5.14 -0.82 0.91
C PHE A 285 -4.62 -0.35 -0.46
N PHE A 286 -3.34 -0.56 -0.76
CA PHE A 286 -2.69 0.02 -1.95
C PHE A 286 -2.38 -0.99 -3.06
N THR A 287 -2.41 -0.51 -4.29
CA THR A 287 -2.11 -1.29 -5.53
C THR A 287 -0.82 -0.84 -6.23
N LYS A 288 -0.15 0.20 -5.72
CA LYS A 288 1.05 0.80 -6.32
C LYS A 288 2.17 0.92 -5.29
N ALA A 289 3.33 0.33 -5.57
CA ALA A 289 4.39 0.13 -4.57
C ALA A 289 4.97 1.43 -4.00
N ASN A 290 5.27 2.41 -4.85
CA ASN A 290 5.87 3.68 -4.38
C ASN A 290 4.90 4.49 -3.50
N LEU A 291 3.61 4.52 -3.84
CA LEU A 291 2.58 5.19 -3.03
C LEU A 291 2.40 4.49 -1.68
N ALA A 292 2.27 3.15 -1.70
CA ALA A 292 2.18 2.34 -0.48
C ALA A 292 3.37 2.54 0.46
N THR A 293 4.58 2.69 -0.09
CA THR A 293 5.81 2.92 0.66
C THR A 293 5.76 4.27 1.41
N LEU A 294 5.45 5.35 0.71
CA LEU A 294 5.38 6.70 1.29
C LEU A 294 4.25 6.80 2.33
N CYS A 295 3.07 6.27 2.01
CA CYS A 295 1.94 6.24 2.95
C CYS A 295 2.21 5.33 4.16
N GLY A 296 2.91 4.20 3.99
CA GLY A 296 3.30 3.31 5.09
C GLY A 296 4.24 3.97 6.09
N ILE A 297 5.28 4.64 5.60
CA ILE A 297 6.22 5.41 6.44
C ILE A 297 5.47 6.56 7.16
N LEU A 298 4.58 7.27 6.47
CA LEU A 298 3.79 8.36 7.05
C LEU A 298 2.78 7.88 8.12
N VAL A 299 2.11 6.74 7.91
CA VAL A 299 1.23 6.13 8.93
C VAL A 299 2.04 5.66 10.14
N TYR A 300 3.24 5.10 9.93
CA TYR A 300 4.14 4.71 11.02
C TYR A 300 4.59 5.94 11.84
N PHE A 301 4.93 7.07 11.20
CA PHE A 301 5.17 8.32 11.93
C PHE A 301 3.95 8.84 12.69
N ILE A 302 2.75 8.78 12.10
CA ILE A 302 1.51 9.18 12.79
C ILE A 302 1.24 8.28 14.01
N SER A 303 1.61 6.99 13.96
CA SER A 303 1.45 6.06 15.09
C SER A 303 2.26 6.46 16.34
N TYR A 304 3.30 7.29 16.19
CA TYR A 304 4.05 7.82 17.33
C TYR A 304 3.35 9.02 18.01
N LEU A 305 2.52 9.79 17.30
CA LEU A 305 1.93 11.03 17.83
C LEU A 305 1.14 10.88 19.15
N PRO A 306 0.38 9.80 19.42
CA PRO A 306 -0.32 9.66 20.70
C PRO A 306 0.62 9.46 21.90
N PHE A 307 1.88 9.06 21.69
CA PHE A 307 2.88 9.01 22.76
C PHE A 307 3.22 10.42 23.28
N ILE A 308 3.25 11.42 22.40
CA ILE A 308 3.50 12.81 22.78
C ILE A 308 2.37 13.30 23.70
N LEU A 309 1.12 12.92 23.43
CA LEU A 309 -0.03 13.21 24.30
C LEU A 309 0.04 12.44 25.63
N VAL A 310 0.42 11.16 25.59
CA VAL A 310 0.63 10.32 26.79
C VAL A 310 1.54 10.99 27.80
N MET A 311 2.69 11.54 27.36
CA MET A 311 3.71 12.08 28.27
C MET A 311 3.23 13.28 29.10
N PHE A 312 2.19 14.00 28.65
CA PHE A 312 1.59 15.11 29.41
C PHE A 312 0.34 14.70 30.21
N LEU A 313 -0.20 13.48 29.99
CA LEU A 313 -1.46 13.02 30.56
C LEU A 313 -1.35 11.78 31.45
N GLU A 314 -0.17 11.13 31.51
CA GLU A 314 0.07 9.88 32.25
C GLU A 314 -0.45 9.92 33.70
N ALA A 315 -0.22 11.04 34.40
CA ALA A 315 -0.65 11.26 35.79
C ALA A 315 -2.19 11.30 36.00
N LYS A 316 -2.98 11.49 34.93
CA LYS A 316 -4.46 11.52 34.98
C LYS A 316 -5.12 10.27 34.40
N MET A 317 -4.35 9.33 33.83
CA MET A 317 -4.90 8.19 33.11
C MET A 317 -4.96 6.92 33.94
N GLN A 318 -6.18 6.37 34.08
CA GLN A 318 -6.41 5.02 34.61
C GLN A 318 -5.88 3.95 33.64
N LEU A 319 -5.61 2.74 34.15
CA LEU A 319 -5.01 1.62 33.39
C LEU A 319 -5.69 1.36 32.03
N ILE A 320 -7.02 1.37 31.95
CA ILE A 320 -7.78 1.09 30.71
C ILE A 320 -7.41 2.10 29.61
N HIS A 321 -7.24 3.39 29.95
CA HIS A 321 -6.83 4.43 29.00
C HIS A 321 -5.39 4.20 28.53
N LYS A 322 -4.48 3.81 29.43
CA LYS A 322 -3.09 3.45 29.08
C LYS A 322 -3.06 2.26 28.12
N LEU A 323 -3.82 1.20 28.39
CA LEU A 323 -3.93 0.02 27.52
C LEU A 323 -4.53 0.34 26.13
N LEU A 324 -5.58 1.18 26.07
CA LEU A 324 -6.21 1.57 24.81
C LEU A 324 -5.30 2.43 23.91
N ILE A 325 -4.50 3.33 24.49
CA ILE A 325 -3.53 4.12 23.71
C ILE A 325 -2.34 3.25 23.28
N ASN A 326 -1.98 2.25 24.07
CA ASN A 326 -0.94 1.25 23.77
C ASN A 326 -1.36 0.21 22.72
N LEU A 327 -2.53 0.36 22.09
CA LEU A 327 -2.92 -0.31 20.84
C LEU A 327 -2.21 0.29 19.59
N SER A 328 -1.30 1.23 19.82
CA SER A 328 -0.39 1.76 18.82
C SER A 328 1.05 1.41 19.21
N SER A 329 1.66 0.45 18.50
CA SER A 329 2.91 -0.16 18.98
C SER A 329 4.09 0.81 19.15
N ALA A 330 4.12 1.94 18.44
CA ALA A 330 5.11 3.00 18.65
C ALA A 330 4.94 3.71 20.01
N THR A 331 3.73 3.77 20.56
CA THR A 331 3.44 4.35 21.89
C THR A 331 3.70 3.34 23.00
N ALA A 332 3.38 2.06 22.78
CA ALA A 332 3.77 0.97 23.68
C ALA A 332 5.31 0.86 23.80
N PHE A 333 6.04 0.99 22.69
CA PHE A 333 7.51 1.11 22.71
C PHE A 333 8.00 2.35 23.47
N GLY A 334 7.32 3.48 23.31
CA GLY A 334 7.59 4.71 24.06
C GLY A 334 7.44 4.49 25.57
N TYR A 335 6.36 3.86 26.03
CA TYR A 335 6.20 3.46 27.44
C TYR A 335 7.31 2.49 27.88
N ALA A 336 7.64 1.45 27.09
CA ALA A 336 8.73 0.54 27.43
C ALA A 336 10.07 1.29 27.62
N SER A 337 10.34 2.29 26.78
CA SER A 337 11.53 3.16 26.88
C SER A 337 11.51 4.08 28.11
N ILE A 338 10.34 4.60 28.49
CA ILE A 338 10.13 5.35 29.74
C ILE A 338 10.43 4.45 30.94
N TYR A 339 9.87 3.25 30.99
CA TYR A 339 10.04 2.32 32.11
C TYR A 339 11.50 1.83 32.22
N LEU A 340 12.19 1.61 31.09
CA LEU A 340 13.62 1.34 31.02
C LEU A 340 14.45 2.49 31.63
N THR A 341 14.17 3.74 31.22
CA THR A 341 14.87 4.93 31.74
C THR A 341 14.62 5.16 33.23
N ARG A 342 13.38 4.92 33.72
CA ARG A 342 13.01 5.08 35.13
C ARG A 342 13.77 4.09 36.05
N LEU A 343 13.83 2.80 35.67
CA LEU A 343 14.49 1.76 36.48
C LEU A 343 16.02 1.84 36.39
N GLU A 344 16.57 2.25 35.24
CA GLU A 344 18.00 2.54 35.10
C GLU A 344 18.44 3.69 36.03
N TYR A 345 17.69 4.79 36.07
CA TYR A 345 18.00 5.96 36.91
C TYR A 345 17.84 5.68 38.42
N GLN A 346 17.02 4.69 38.80
CA GLN A 346 16.96 4.18 40.18
C GLN A 346 18.17 3.28 40.55
N GLY A 347 18.98 2.85 39.58
CA GLY A 347 20.15 2.00 39.80
C GLY A 347 19.86 0.50 39.93
N GLU A 348 18.59 0.07 39.97
CA GLU A 348 18.23 -1.35 39.86
C GLU A 348 18.43 -1.87 38.43
N GLY A 349 18.09 -1.05 37.43
CA GLY A 349 17.96 -1.47 36.03
C GLY A 349 16.80 -2.44 35.79
N ILE A 350 16.55 -2.80 34.53
CA ILE A 350 15.62 -3.89 34.22
C ILE A 350 16.39 -5.22 34.08
N GLN A 351 16.00 -6.17 34.92
CA GLN A 351 16.37 -7.58 34.89
C GLN A 351 15.09 -8.40 34.68
N TRP A 352 15.18 -9.66 34.26
CA TRP A 352 13.97 -10.51 34.08
C TRP A 352 13.08 -10.60 35.34
N ASN A 353 13.67 -10.47 36.53
CA ASN A 353 12.95 -10.44 37.81
C ASN A 353 12.16 -9.12 38.05
N THR A 354 12.57 -8.00 37.45
CA THR A 354 11.93 -6.68 37.64
C THR A 354 11.01 -6.26 36.50
N VAL A 355 10.98 -6.98 35.37
CA VAL A 355 10.11 -6.74 34.19
C VAL A 355 8.62 -6.54 34.53
N PHE A 356 8.13 -7.20 35.58
CA PHE A 356 6.73 -7.14 36.04
C PHE A 356 6.54 -6.50 37.43
N LYS A 357 7.55 -5.77 37.94
CA LYS A 357 7.48 -5.02 39.21
C LYS A 357 6.86 -3.63 38.96
N ASN A 358 5.78 -3.31 39.68
CA ASN A 358 5.18 -1.97 39.64
C ASN A 358 6.15 -0.94 40.25
N ILE A 359 6.37 0.19 39.57
CA ILE A 359 7.20 1.30 40.09
C ILE A 359 6.42 2.13 41.12
N PHE A 360 5.12 2.34 40.90
CA PHE A 360 4.24 3.08 41.79
C PHE A 360 3.14 2.14 42.32
N PRO A 361 2.75 2.22 43.61
CA PRO A 361 1.71 1.34 44.17
C PRO A 361 0.34 1.52 43.50
N ASN A 362 0.09 2.70 42.93
CA ASN A 362 -1.16 3.04 42.23
C ASN A 362 -1.13 2.78 40.71
N ASP A 363 0.05 2.60 40.10
CA ASP A 363 0.12 2.31 38.66
C ASP A 363 0.31 0.81 38.42
N GLN A 364 -0.59 0.23 37.63
CA GLN A 364 -0.57 -1.18 37.27
C GLN A 364 0.08 -1.41 35.88
N MET A 365 0.56 -0.35 35.23
CA MET A 365 1.29 -0.44 33.98
C MET A 365 2.77 -0.79 34.22
N ASN A 366 3.24 -1.88 33.63
CA ASN A 366 4.61 -2.40 33.79
C ASN A 366 5.33 -2.55 32.44
N PHE A 367 6.66 -2.58 32.45
CA PHE A 367 7.49 -2.79 31.25
C PHE A 367 7.08 -4.05 30.46
N GLY A 368 6.88 -5.18 31.14
CA GLY A 368 6.43 -6.43 30.51
C GLY A 368 5.06 -6.31 29.84
N ILE A 369 4.14 -5.50 30.39
CA ILE A 369 2.81 -5.26 29.80
C ILE A 369 2.94 -4.46 28.49
N ALA A 370 3.84 -3.46 28.45
CA ALA A 370 4.14 -2.72 27.22
C ALA A 370 4.72 -3.62 26.11
N CYS A 371 5.62 -4.54 26.46
CA CYS A 371 6.16 -5.53 25.52
C CYS A 371 5.10 -6.52 25.02
N ILE A 372 4.20 -6.99 25.89
CA ILE A 372 3.07 -7.84 25.49
C ILE A 372 2.13 -7.09 24.55
N MET A 373 1.83 -5.82 24.81
CA MET A 373 0.90 -5.04 23.98
C MET A 373 1.43 -4.84 22.55
N MET A 374 2.74 -4.64 22.35
CA MET A 374 3.36 -4.63 21.01
C MET A 374 3.16 -5.94 20.23
N LEU A 375 3.12 -7.09 20.93
CA LEU A 375 2.84 -8.39 20.29
C LEU A 375 1.34 -8.57 19.99
N VAL A 376 0.46 -8.06 20.86
CA VAL A 376 -1.00 -8.01 20.61
C VAL A 376 -1.29 -7.16 19.36
N ASP A 377 -0.67 -5.98 19.24
CA ASP A 377 -0.74 -5.13 18.06
C ASP A 377 -0.26 -5.84 16.79
N ALA A 378 0.86 -6.55 16.86
CA ALA A 378 1.37 -7.31 15.72
C ALA A 378 0.36 -8.37 15.23
N VAL A 379 -0.31 -9.07 16.15
CA VAL A 379 -1.37 -10.04 15.83
C VAL A 379 -2.59 -9.33 15.24
N ILE A 380 -3.04 -8.22 15.83
CA ILE A 380 -4.20 -7.44 15.36
C ILE A 380 -3.95 -6.88 13.95
N TYR A 381 -2.82 -6.22 13.72
CA TYR A 381 -2.47 -5.68 12.40
C TYR A 381 -2.31 -6.80 11.36
N GLY A 382 -1.74 -7.95 11.73
CA GLY A 382 -1.64 -9.14 10.86
C GLY A 382 -3.01 -9.71 10.47
N LEU A 383 -3.92 -9.88 11.45
CA LEU A 383 -5.28 -10.38 11.22
C LEU A 383 -6.11 -9.44 10.35
N ILE A 384 -6.12 -8.13 10.68
CA ILE A 384 -6.83 -7.12 9.90
C ILE A 384 -6.22 -7.01 8.49
N GLY A 385 -4.90 -7.02 8.36
CA GLY A 385 -4.21 -6.99 7.07
C GLY A 385 -4.57 -8.18 6.17
N ASN A 386 -4.65 -9.39 6.74
CA ASN A 386 -5.07 -10.60 6.03
C ASN A 386 -6.56 -10.52 5.61
N TYR A 387 -7.43 -10.06 6.51
CA TYR A 387 -8.85 -9.84 6.21
C TYR A 387 -9.05 -8.82 5.08
N ILE A 388 -8.38 -7.66 5.13
CA ILE A 388 -8.49 -6.62 4.10
C ILE A 388 -7.90 -7.10 2.77
N ARG A 389 -6.83 -7.91 2.77
CA ARG A 389 -6.32 -8.56 1.54
C ARG A 389 -7.30 -9.57 0.92
N ALA A 390 -8.13 -10.23 1.73
CA ALA A 390 -9.16 -11.15 1.27
C ALA A 390 -10.40 -10.45 0.68
N VAL A 391 -10.80 -9.30 1.25
CA VAL A 391 -11.95 -8.51 0.80
C VAL A 391 -11.58 -7.54 -0.33
N ILE A 392 -10.38 -6.96 -0.30
CA ILE A 392 -9.80 -6.04 -1.30
C ILE A 392 -8.58 -6.69 -1.99
N PRO A 393 -8.79 -7.68 -2.87
CA PRO A 393 -7.71 -8.35 -3.59
C PRO A 393 -7.04 -7.46 -4.66
N SER A 394 -5.95 -7.94 -5.26
CA SER A 394 -5.41 -7.35 -6.50
C SER A 394 -6.42 -7.46 -7.66
N LYS A 395 -6.13 -6.76 -8.78
CA LYS A 395 -6.99 -6.72 -9.99
C LYS A 395 -7.50 -8.10 -10.42
N ASN A 396 -6.65 -9.11 -10.35
CA ASN A 396 -6.88 -10.45 -10.88
C ASN A 396 -7.02 -11.52 -9.77
N ALA A 397 -7.56 -11.18 -8.59
CA ALA A 397 -7.69 -12.17 -7.51
C ALA A 397 -9.12 -12.25 -6.96
N ARG A 398 -9.54 -13.47 -6.58
CA ARG A 398 -10.92 -13.75 -6.10
C ARG A 398 -11.26 -12.91 -4.87
N ARG A 399 -12.33 -12.11 -4.96
CA ARG A 399 -12.92 -11.41 -3.81
C ARG A 399 -13.63 -12.40 -2.90
N LYS A 400 -13.33 -12.36 -1.60
CA LYS A 400 -14.16 -12.98 -0.56
C LYS A 400 -15.20 -11.95 -0.07
N PRO A 401 -16.44 -12.35 0.27
CA PRO A 401 -17.43 -11.43 0.81
C PRO A 401 -16.96 -10.85 2.16
N PHE A 402 -17.44 -9.67 2.56
CA PHE A 402 -16.99 -9.04 3.81
C PHE A 402 -17.38 -9.87 5.05
N TRP A 403 -18.54 -10.55 5.02
CA TRP A 403 -18.96 -11.50 6.04
C TRP A 403 -18.23 -12.86 5.98
N TYR A 404 -17.17 -13.02 5.16
CA TYR A 404 -16.40 -14.27 5.06
C TYR A 404 -15.97 -14.84 6.43
N PRO A 405 -15.45 -14.05 7.39
CA PRO A 405 -15.09 -14.57 8.71
C PRO A 405 -16.26 -15.16 9.52
N CYS A 406 -17.51 -14.93 9.12
CA CYS A 406 -18.68 -15.52 9.78
C CYS A 406 -19.13 -16.85 9.13
N LEU A 407 -18.52 -17.29 8.01
CA LEU A 407 -18.86 -18.59 7.42
C LEU A 407 -18.17 -19.73 8.19
N PRO A 408 -18.91 -20.79 8.60
CA PRO A 408 -18.34 -21.95 9.28
C PRO A 408 -17.21 -22.65 8.50
N SER A 409 -17.29 -22.65 7.17
CA SER A 409 -16.27 -23.20 6.26
C SER A 409 -14.89 -22.52 6.35
N THR A 410 -14.77 -21.43 7.12
CA THR A 410 -13.53 -20.65 7.29
C THR A 410 -12.82 -20.92 8.61
N TRP A 411 -13.54 -21.45 9.61
CA TRP A 411 -13.01 -21.88 10.92
C TRP A 411 -12.98 -23.39 11.07
N CYS A 412 -13.77 -24.14 10.29
CA CYS A 412 -13.75 -25.59 10.26
C CYS A 412 -12.40 -26.13 9.75
N PHE A 413 -11.48 -26.37 10.69
CA PHE A 413 -10.21 -27.08 10.47
C PHE A 413 -10.40 -28.60 10.19
N CYS A 414 -11.55 -28.97 9.60
CA CYS A 414 -11.87 -30.32 9.20
C CYS A 414 -10.95 -30.73 8.04
N LYS A 415 -9.97 -31.59 8.34
CA LYS A 415 -9.23 -32.32 7.31
C LYS A 415 -10.23 -33.03 6.39
N LYS A 416 -10.37 -32.57 5.13
CA LYS A 416 -10.86 -33.45 4.07
C LYS A 416 -9.95 -34.69 4.09
N SER A 417 -10.52 -35.87 4.24
CA SER A 417 -9.72 -37.07 4.46
C SER A 417 -8.95 -37.44 3.20
N ASN A 418 -7.63 -37.28 3.23
CA ASN A 418 -6.76 -37.82 2.18
C ASN A 418 -6.79 -39.35 2.27
N ARG A 419 -7.67 -39.97 1.50
CA ARG A 419 -7.76 -41.42 1.37
C ARG A 419 -7.90 -41.89 -0.08
N TYR A 420 -6.98 -41.38 -0.90
CA TYR A 420 -6.64 -41.96 -2.20
C TYR A 420 -5.13 -42.18 -2.23
N ASP A 421 -4.74 -43.42 -1.95
CA ASP A 421 -3.38 -43.89 -2.20
C ASP A 421 -3.09 -43.86 -3.71
N GLY A 422 -1.82 -43.62 -4.05
CA GLY A 422 -1.40 -43.49 -5.44
C GLY A 422 -1.44 -44.80 -6.23
N LEU A 423 -1.02 -44.68 -7.50
CA LEU A 423 -0.64 -45.77 -8.41
C LEU A 423 -1.76 -46.66 -8.98
N ASN A 424 -2.94 -46.76 -8.38
CA ASN A 424 -4.02 -47.65 -8.87
C ASN A 424 -5.22 -46.97 -9.57
N SER A 425 -5.24 -45.64 -9.71
CA SER A 425 -6.35 -44.92 -10.38
C SER A 425 -6.34 -45.03 -11.91
N ALA A 426 -5.18 -45.28 -12.54
CA ALA A 426 -5.04 -45.36 -13.99
C ALA A 426 -5.82 -46.53 -14.62
N PHE A 427 -6.11 -47.60 -13.86
CA PHE A 427 -6.76 -48.82 -14.36
C PHE A 427 -8.26 -48.92 -14.03
N ARG A 428 -8.88 -47.83 -13.55
CA ARG A 428 -10.26 -47.85 -13.02
C ARG A 428 -11.24 -46.86 -13.66
N ILE A 429 -10.77 -46.03 -14.60
CA ILE A 429 -11.61 -45.06 -15.32
C ILE A 429 -12.42 -45.72 -16.45
N GLU A 430 -11.99 -46.89 -16.93
CA GLU A 430 -12.47 -47.51 -18.19
C GLU A 430 -13.75 -48.38 -18.06
N ARG A 431 -14.47 -48.34 -16.92
CA ARG A 431 -15.59 -49.29 -16.70
C ARG A 431 -16.85 -48.76 -16.01
N GLU A 432 -16.98 -47.44 -15.83
CA GLU A 432 -18.18 -46.83 -15.23
C GLU A 432 -18.84 -45.79 -16.15
N HIS A 433 -18.95 -46.17 -17.44
CA HIS A 433 -19.81 -45.54 -18.44
C HIS A 433 -20.76 -46.58 -19.04
N GLN A 434 -21.70 -47.08 -18.24
CA GLN A 434 -22.92 -47.65 -18.80
C GLN A 434 -23.78 -46.49 -19.33
N PRO A 435 -24.13 -46.45 -20.62
CA PRO A 435 -25.02 -45.42 -21.14
C PRO A 435 -26.44 -45.68 -20.64
N ASN A 436 -26.95 -44.80 -19.76
CA ASN A 436 -28.36 -44.83 -19.37
C ASN A 436 -29.23 -44.70 -20.64
N PRO A 437 -30.13 -45.66 -20.94
CA PRO A 437 -30.86 -45.69 -22.21
C PRO A 437 -31.86 -44.54 -22.40
N PHE A 438 -31.99 -43.63 -21.44
CA PHE A 438 -32.86 -42.46 -21.49
C PHE A 438 -32.17 -41.18 -22.01
N THR A 439 -30.84 -41.06 -21.89
CA THR A 439 -30.07 -39.91 -22.43
C THR A 439 -29.62 -40.10 -23.88
N ALA A 440 -30.10 -41.15 -24.55
CA ALA A 440 -29.91 -41.37 -25.99
C ALA A 440 -30.76 -40.44 -26.88
N ARG A 441 -31.72 -39.69 -26.31
CA ARG A 441 -32.48 -38.66 -27.03
C ARG A 441 -31.72 -37.33 -27.01
N MET A 442 -31.43 -36.80 -28.21
CA MET A 442 -30.93 -35.44 -28.45
C MET A 442 -29.54 -35.10 -27.84
N LYS A 443 -28.50 -35.83 -28.24
CA LYS A 443 -27.30 -35.13 -28.71
C LYS A 443 -27.59 -34.62 -30.12
N GLN A 444 -27.95 -33.34 -30.26
CA GLN A 444 -27.76 -32.68 -31.55
C GLN A 444 -26.24 -32.63 -31.81
N ILE A 445 -25.81 -33.12 -32.97
CA ILE A 445 -24.44 -32.96 -33.43
C ILE A 445 -24.42 -31.62 -34.14
N ASP A 446 -23.84 -30.59 -33.52
CA ASP A 446 -23.71 -29.28 -34.15
C ASP A 446 -22.97 -29.42 -35.48
N PRO A 447 -23.58 -29.09 -36.63
CA PRO A 447 -22.98 -29.31 -37.95
C PRO A 447 -21.80 -28.36 -38.25
N ASN A 448 -21.46 -27.52 -37.28
CA ASN A 448 -20.33 -26.59 -37.28
C ASN A 448 -19.10 -27.16 -36.54
N ASN A 449 -19.24 -28.29 -35.83
CA ASN A 449 -18.18 -28.91 -35.03
C ASN A 449 -17.69 -30.22 -35.65
N GLU A 450 -16.38 -30.40 -35.72
CA GLU A 450 -15.74 -31.67 -36.10
C GLU A 450 -15.98 -32.72 -35.00
N GLN A 451 -16.10 -33.99 -35.38
CA GLN A 451 -16.43 -35.07 -34.44
C GLN A 451 -15.40 -35.17 -33.29
N GLU A 452 -15.86 -35.65 -32.13
CA GLU A 452 -15.01 -35.89 -30.96
C GLU A 452 -14.14 -37.15 -31.18
N PRO A 453 -12.80 -37.09 -31.05
CA PRO A 453 -11.94 -38.26 -31.21
C PRO A 453 -12.18 -39.27 -30.07
N THR A 454 -12.64 -40.48 -30.42
CA THR A 454 -12.97 -41.55 -29.47
C THR A 454 -11.75 -42.18 -28.78
N ASN A 455 -10.56 -41.99 -29.34
CA ASN A 455 -9.36 -42.77 -28.99
C ASN A 455 -8.35 -41.97 -28.13
N LEU A 456 -8.72 -40.80 -27.62
CA LEU A 456 -7.84 -39.91 -26.85
C LEU A 456 -8.47 -39.54 -25.50
N LEU A 457 -7.62 -39.47 -24.47
CA LEU A 457 -8.03 -39.03 -23.12
C LEU A 457 -8.38 -37.54 -23.12
N VAL A 458 -9.47 -37.19 -22.44
CA VAL A 458 -9.89 -35.78 -22.25
C VAL A 458 -9.06 -35.15 -21.14
N GLY A 459 -8.19 -34.21 -21.49
CA GLY A 459 -7.32 -33.49 -20.55
C GLY A 459 -7.98 -32.25 -19.95
N ILE A 460 -8.84 -31.56 -20.71
CA ILE A 460 -9.68 -30.44 -20.23
C ILE A 460 -11.10 -30.59 -20.79
N SER A 461 -12.12 -30.41 -19.96
CA SER A 461 -13.53 -30.33 -20.36
C SER A 461 -14.14 -29.01 -19.88
N PHE A 462 -14.87 -28.33 -20.77
CA PHE A 462 -15.74 -27.19 -20.46
C PHE A 462 -17.19 -27.59 -20.72
N GLU A 463 -18.08 -27.32 -19.75
CA GLU A 463 -19.46 -27.80 -19.75
C GLU A 463 -20.41 -26.62 -19.47
N ASN A 464 -20.96 -26.06 -20.56
CA ASN A 464 -21.82 -24.87 -20.57
C ASN A 464 -21.21 -23.69 -19.79
N LEU A 465 -19.88 -23.55 -19.83
CA LEU A 465 -19.15 -22.58 -19.04
C LEU A 465 -19.60 -21.16 -19.42
N SER A 466 -20.08 -20.42 -18.42
CA SER A 466 -20.48 -19.02 -18.57
C SER A 466 -19.80 -18.14 -17.52
N LYS A 467 -19.33 -16.97 -17.94
CA LYS A 467 -18.70 -15.97 -17.08
C LYS A 467 -19.23 -14.57 -17.37
N GLN A 468 -19.73 -13.92 -16.32
CA GLN A 468 -20.27 -12.57 -16.34
C GLN A 468 -19.49 -11.68 -15.35
N PHE A 469 -19.29 -10.41 -15.70
CA PHE A 469 -18.62 -9.41 -14.88
C PHE A 469 -19.54 -8.18 -14.70
N GLY A 470 -19.97 -7.93 -13.46
CA GLY A 470 -21.07 -7.01 -13.20
C GLY A 470 -22.39 -7.53 -13.77
N GLU A 471 -23.37 -6.65 -13.92
CA GLU A 471 -24.70 -7.02 -14.42
C GLU A 471 -24.73 -7.11 -15.95
N ASN A 472 -24.09 -6.18 -16.66
CA ASN A 472 -24.31 -6.02 -18.11
C ASN A 472 -23.29 -6.72 -19.03
N LYS A 473 -22.14 -7.23 -18.54
CA LYS A 473 -21.10 -7.81 -19.40
C LYS A 473 -20.91 -9.32 -19.20
N LYS A 474 -21.57 -10.10 -20.05
CA LYS A 474 -21.15 -11.49 -20.34
C LYS A 474 -19.80 -11.44 -21.07
N ALA A 475 -18.88 -12.33 -20.70
CA ALA A 475 -17.54 -12.45 -21.28
C ALA A 475 -17.23 -13.86 -21.79
N VAL A 476 -17.95 -14.86 -21.29
CA VAL A 476 -18.08 -16.21 -21.85
C VAL A 476 -19.54 -16.64 -21.65
N GLU A 477 -20.16 -17.28 -22.63
CA GLU A 477 -21.56 -17.74 -22.58
C GLU A 477 -21.69 -19.14 -23.18
N ASN A 478 -22.17 -20.09 -22.37
CA ASN A 478 -22.41 -21.50 -22.71
C ASN A 478 -21.28 -22.19 -23.49
N LEU A 479 -20.02 -21.91 -23.13
CA LEU A 479 -18.86 -22.54 -23.76
C LEU A 479 -18.77 -24.02 -23.37
N SER A 480 -19.06 -24.90 -24.32
CA SER A 480 -18.89 -26.35 -24.23
C SER A 480 -17.82 -26.81 -25.22
N LEU A 481 -16.70 -27.35 -24.72
CA LEU A 481 -15.53 -27.72 -25.52
C LEU A 481 -14.66 -28.73 -24.75
N LYS A 482 -14.11 -29.73 -25.45
CA LYS A 482 -13.15 -30.70 -24.89
C LYS A 482 -11.80 -30.62 -25.59
N LEU A 483 -10.73 -30.78 -24.81
CA LEU A 483 -9.35 -30.80 -25.26
C LEU A 483 -8.71 -32.14 -24.85
N TYR A 484 -7.89 -32.70 -25.73
CA TYR A 484 -7.42 -34.08 -25.63
C TYR A 484 -5.90 -34.16 -25.37
N GLU A 485 -5.45 -35.26 -24.79
CA GLU A 485 -4.02 -35.53 -24.60
C GLU A 485 -3.32 -35.83 -25.94
N ASN A 486 -2.06 -35.37 -26.07
CA ASN A 486 -1.25 -35.34 -27.28
C ASN A 486 -1.73 -34.37 -28.38
N GLN A 487 -2.71 -33.51 -28.10
CA GLN A 487 -3.18 -32.46 -29.01
C GLN A 487 -2.84 -31.05 -28.49
N ILE A 488 -2.51 -30.17 -29.44
CA ILE A 488 -2.47 -28.71 -29.23
C ILE A 488 -3.81 -28.15 -29.70
N THR A 489 -4.57 -27.51 -28.79
CA THR A 489 -5.82 -26.83 -29.11
C THR A 489 -5.65 -25.31 -29.09
N ALA A 490 -5.96 -24.63 -30.20
CA ALA A 490 -5.93 -23.18 -30.30
C ALA A 490 -7.32 -22.55 -30.08
N LEU A 491 -7.45 -21.72 -29.05
CA LEU A 491 -8.55 -20.78 -28.86
C LEU A 491 -8.24 -19.50 -29.66
N LEU A 492 -8.89 -19.40 -30.83
CA LEU A 492 -8.77 -18.30 -31.77
C LEU A 492 -9.94 -17.32 -31.58
N GLY A 493 -9.68 -16.02 -31.66
CA GLY A 493 -10.72 -15.00 -31.50
C GLY A 493 -10.16 -13.59 -31.45
N HIS A 494 -11.02 -12.61 -31.71
CA HIS A 494 -10.67 -11.19 -31.63
C HIS A 494 -10.31 -10.74 -30.20
N ASN A 495 -9.69 -9.57 -30.08
CA ASN A 495 -9.42 -8.99 -28.76
C ASN A 495 -10.74 -8.63 -28.07
N GLY A 496 -10.95 -9.16 -26.86
CA GLY A 496 -12.22 -9.07 -26.14
C GLY A 496 -13.19 -10.24 -26.36
N ALA A 497 -12.89 -11.22 -27.22
CA ALA A 497 -13.77 -12.35 -27.52
C ALA A 497 -14.03 -13.32 -26.35
N GLY A 498 -13.26 -13.24 -25.27
CA GLY A 498 -13.41 -14.12 -24.09
C GLY A 498 -12.19 -15.00 -23.80
N LYS A 499 -11.29 -15.23 -24.77
CA LYS A 499 -10.03 -16.03 -24.68
C LYS A 499 -9.39 -16.07 -23.28
N THR A 500 -8.85 -14.94 -22.82
CA THR A 500 -8.16 -14.79 -21.53
C THR A 500 -9.09 -14.95 -20.32
N THR A 501 -10.40 -14.73 -20.49
CA THR A 501 -11.40 -15.02 -19.44
C THR A 501 -11.58 -16.53 -19.26
N THR A 502 -11.67 -17.30 -20.35
CA THR A 502 -11.71 -18.77 -20.31
C THR A 502 -10.45 -19.32 -19.62
N ILE A 503 -9.26 -18.85 -20.01
CA ILE A 503 -8.01 -19.19 -19.31
C ILE A 503 -8.05 -18.77 -17.85
N SER A 504 -8.59 -17.60 -17.51
CA SER A 504 -8.70 -17.13 -16.12
C SER A 504 -9.68 -17.96 -15.27
N VAL A 505 -10.69 -18.61 -15.86
CA VAL A 505 -11.51 -19.58 -15.12
C VAL A 505 -10.77 -20.91 -14.99
N LEU A 506 -10.15 -21.40 -16.07
CA LEU A 506 -9.37 -22.65 -16.08
C LEU A 506 -8.19 -22.64 -15.09
N THR A 507 -7.51 -21.50 -14.97
CA THR A 507 -6.42 -21.25 -14.00
C THR A 507 -6.91 -20.86 -12.61
N GLY A 508 -8.22 -20.91 -12.36
CA GLY A 508 -8.82 -20.61 -11.06
C GLY A 508 -8.73 -19.13 -10.63
N ILE A 509 -8.18 -18.22 -11.44
CA ILE A 509 -8.13 -16.77 -11.19
C ILE A 509 -9.54 -16.22 -10.89
N TYR A 510 -10.54 -16.64 -11.68
CA TYR A 510 -11.96 -16.37 -11.43
C TYR A 510 -12.74 -17.67 -11.23
N PRO A 511 -13.77 -17.70 -10.36
CA PRO A 511 -14.75 -18.79 -10.40
C PRO A 511 -15.64 -18.65 -11.66
N PRO A 512 -16.22 -19.73 -12.17
CA PRO A 512 -17.30 -19.65 -13.17
C PRO A 512 -18.50 -18.87 -12.61
N THR A 513 -19.40 -18.42 -13.49
CA THR A 513 -20.72 -17.89 -13.07
C THR A 513 -21.76 -19.02 -13.14
N ASN A 514 -21.87 -19.69 -14.29
CA ASN A 514 -22.60 -20.96 -14.47
C ASN A 514 -21.70 -21.97 -15.20
N GLY A 515 -22.06 -23.25 -15.14
CA GLY A 515 -21.34 -24.34 -15.81
C GLY A 515 -20.11 -24.84 -15.04
N SER A 516 -19.57 -25.97 -15.51
CA SER A 516 -18.40 -26.66 -14.95
C SER A 516 -17.18 -26.55 -15.86
N ALA A 517 -16.00 -26.69 -15.28
CA ALA A 517 -14.75 -26.86 -16.02
C ALA A 517 -13.85 -27.81 -15.23
N SER A 518 -13.33 -28.85 -15.89
CA SER A 518 -12.55 -29.91 -15.26
C SER A 518 -11.25 -30.21 -16.01
N ILE A 519 -10.25 -30.70 -15.27
CA ILE A 519 -8.92 -31.06 -15.79
C ILE A 519 -8.64 -32.50 -15.39
N TYR A 520 -8.44 -33.39 -16.37
CA TYR A 520 -8.35 -34.85 -16.18
C TYR A 520 -9.41 -35.43 -15.23
N GLY A 521 -10.66 -34.94 -15.34
CA GLY A 521 -11.80 -35.34 -14.51
C GLY A 521 -11.93 -34.64 -13.15
N GLN A 522 -10.94 -33.86 -12.71
CA GLN A 522 -11.01 -33.09 -11.45
C GLN A 522 -11.67 -31.73 -11.68
N ASP A 523 -12.64 -31.34 -10.85
CA ASP A 523 -13.29 -30.03 -10.95
C ASP A 523 -12.46 -28.88 -10.34
N ILE A 524 -12.44 -27.77 -11.07
CA ILE A 524 -11.66 -26.56 -10.78
C ILE A 524 -12.24 -25.76 -9.60
N THR A 525 -13.51 -25.96 -9.23
CA THR A 525 -14.09 -25.28 -8.05
C THR A 525 -13.78 -26.01 -6.74
N THR A 526 -13.62 -27.33 -6.77
CA THR A 526 -13.56 -28.20 -5.58
C THR A 526 -12.19 -28.82 -5.29
N GLU A 527 -11.37 -29.11 -6.31
CA GLU A 527 -10.11 -29.89 -6.19
C GLU A 527 -8.85 -29.14 -6.69
N TYR A 528 -8.93 -27.83 -6.92
CA TYR A 528 -7.87 -27.04 -7.55
C TYR A 528 -6.47 -27.17 -6.93
N ASP A 529 -6.40 -27.42 -5.63
CA ASP A 529 -5.16 -27.64 -4.87
C ASP A 529 -4.37 -28.90 -5.30
N GLN A 530 -5.02 -29.86 -5.96
CA GLN A 530 -4.38 -30.99 -6.62
C GLN A 530 -4.01 -30.64 -8.06
N ILE A 531 -4.98 -30.13 -8.83
CA ILE A 531 -4.87 -29.74 -10.24
C ILE A 531 -3.61 -28.88 -10.48
N ARG A 532 -3.39 -27.85 -9.65
CA ARG A 532 -2.28 -26.89 -9.80
C ARG A 532 -0.87 -27.49 -9.81
N LYS A 533 -0.68 -28.71 -9.28
CA LYS A 533 0.62 -29.40 -9.34
C LYS A 533 1.00 -29.84 -10.75
N ASN A 534 -0.01 -30.16 -11.57
CA ASN A 534 0.15 -30.76 -12.89
C ASN A 534 -0.08 -29.75 -14.03
N VAL A 535 -0.45 -28.51 -13.69
CA VAL A 535 -0.69 -27.39 -14.63
C VAL A 535 0.58 -26.55 -14.82
N GLY A 536 0.90 -26.26 -16.08
CA GLY A 536 1.81 -25.20 -16.51
C GLY A 536 1.04 -23.99 -17.02
N LEU A 537 1.51 -22.79 -16.71
CA LEU A 537 0.96 -21.53 -17.24
C LEU A 537 2.08 -20.64 -17.77
N CYS A 538 2.00 -20.25 -19.04
CA CYS A 538 2.70 -19.07 -19.57
C CYS A 538 1.68 -17.93 -19.71
N PRO A 539 1.70 -16.89 -18.86
CA PRO A 539 0.80 -15.75 -18.98
C PRO A 539 1.21 -14.79 -20.11
N GLN A 540 0.35 -13.83 -20.47
CA GLN A 540 0.61 -12.85 -21.54
C GLN A 540 1.85 -11.96 -21.26
N GLU A 541 2.04 -11.50 -20.01
CA GLU A 541 3.24 -10.77 -19.58
C GLU A 541 4.33 -11.71 -19.03
N ASP A 542 5.61 -11.40 -19.26
CA ASP A 542 6.75 -12.18 -18.75
C ASP A 542 7.00 -11.93 -17.25
N ILE A 543 6.29 -12.68 -16.40
CA ILE A 543 6.38 -12.65 -14.93
C ILE A 543 7.65 -13.38 -14.45
N LEU A 544 8.81 -12.77 -14.74
CA LEU A 544 10.15 -13.21 -14.35
C LEU A 544 10.72 -12.36 -13.19
N PHE A 545 11.68 -12.93 -12.47
CA PHE A 545 12.37 -12.31 -11.34
C PHE A 545 13.67 -11.66 -11.83
N ASP A 546 13.69 -10.33 -11.92
CA ASP A 546 14.76 -9.52 -12.55
C ASP A 546 16.20 -9.97 -12.19
N PHE A 547 16.44 -10.39 -10.93
CA PHE A 547 17.77 -10.72 -10.42
C PHE A 547 18.17 -12.20 -10.47
N MET A 548 17.24 -13.14 -10.66
CA MET A 548 17.57 -14.58 -10.69
C MET A 548 18.05 -15.03 -12.08
N THR A 549 18.88 -16.06 -12.11
CA THR A 549 19.36 -16.66 -13.38
C THR A 549 18.31 -17.54 -14.06
N VAL A 550 18.48 -17.83 -15.35
CA VAL A 550 17.56 -18.71 -16.09
C VAL A 550 17.45 -20.09 -15.43
N ARG A 551 18.56 -20.70 -14.99
CA ARG A 551 18.52 -22.01 -14.31
C ARG A 551 17.83 -21.93 -12.94
N GLU A 552 18.05 -20.85 -12.18
CA GLU A 552 17.35 -20.61 -10.91
C GLU A 552 15.82 -20.51 -11.09
N HIS A 553 15.34 -19.87 -12.16
CA HIS A 553 13.90 -19.81 -12.46
C HIS A 553 13.29 -21.20 -12.63
N LEU A 554 13.93 -22.06 -13.42
CA LEU A 554 13.45 -23.42 -13.68
C LEU A 554 13.53 -24.29 -12.42
N GLN A 555 14.62 -24.17 -11.64
CA GLN A 555 14.76 -24.86 -10.36
C GLN A 555 13.73 -24.38 -9.32
N PHE A 556 13.41 -23.09 -9.28
CA PHE A 556 12.40 -22.51 -8.39
C PHE A 556 11.01 -23.05 -8.69
N TYR A 557 10.53 -22.90 -9.94
CA TYR A 557 9.19 -23.36 -10.32
C TYR A 557 9.05 -24.89 -10.31
N GLY A 558 10.13 -25.63 -10.60
CA GLY A 558 10.14 -27.09 -10.51
C GLY A 558 10.05 -27.59 -9.07
N ARG A 559 10.83 -27.01 -8.15
CA ARG A 559 10.73 -27.31 -6.71
C ARG A 559 9.39 -26.89 -6.12
N LEU A 560 8.78 -25.82 -6.64
CA LEU A 560 7.46 -25.35 -6.21
C LEU A 560 6.34 -26.35 -6.51
N LYS A 561 6.40 -27.05 -7.65
CA LYS A 561 5.44 -28.10 -8.02
C LYS A 561 5.60 -29.37 -7.19
N GLY A 562 6.83 -29.72 -6.83
CA GLY A 562 7.13 -30.79 -5.86
C GLY A 562 6.84 -32.22 -6.35
N ASN A 563 6.62 -32.41 -7.66
CA ASN A 563 6.28 -33.70 -8.27
C ASN A 563 7.49 -34.62 -8.53
N MET A 564 8.73 -34.13 -8.37
CA MET A 564 9.97 -34.83 -8.75
C MET A 564 11.05 -34.70 -7.67
N SER A 565 11.94 -35.69 -7.57
CA SER A 565 13.18 -35.61 -6.79
C SER A 565 14.12 -34.55 -7.38
N SER A 566 14.96 -33.89 -6.56
CA SER A 566 15.85 -32.83 -7.08
C SER A 566 16.83 -33.34 -8.15
N LYS A 567 17.21 -34.63 -8.13
CA LYS A 567 18.06 -35.24 -9.17
C LYS A 567 17.32 -35.43 -10.50
N GLU A 568 16.04 -35.75 -10.45
CA GLU A 568 15.17 -35.91 -11.63
C GLU A 568 14.86 -34.54 -12.23
N LEU A 569 14.54 -33.57 -11.36
CA LEU A 569 14.29 -32.19 -11.75
C LEU A 569 15.53 -31.53 -12.39
N ASP A 570 16.74 -31.72 -11.85
CA ASP A 570 17.95 -31.21 -12.52
C ASP A 570 18.19 -31.88 -13.90
N ARG A 571 17.69 -33.09 -14.13
CA ARG A 571 17.72 -33.73 -15.46
C ARG A 571 16.68 -33.13 -16.42
N ASP A 572 15.44 -32.98 -15.97
CA ASP A 572 14.34 -32.31 -16.69
C ASP A 572 14.74 -30.89 -17.10
N ILE A 573 15.35 -30.14 -16.18
CA ILE A 573 15.85 -28.77 -16.42
C ILE A 573 16.98 -28.75 -17.46
N ASN A 574 17.94 -29.69 -17.41
CA ASN A 574 18.99 -29.74 -18.43
C ASN A 574 18.43 -30.08 -19.82
N GLU A 575 17.48 -31.03 -19.91
CA GLU A 575 16.80 -31.39 -21.15
C GLU A 575 15.95 -30.23 -21.71
N LEU A 576 15.27 -29.48 -20.84
CA LEU A 576 14.55 -28.26 -21.22
C LEU A 576 15.51 -27.14 -21.65
N LEU A 577 16.58 -26.85 -20.91
CA LEU A 577 17.58 -25.84 -21.31
C LEU A 577 18.21 -26.12 -22.67
N SER A 578 18.51 -27.40 -22.96
CA SER A 578 19.01 -27.83 -24.27
C SER A 578 17.94 -27.74 -25.37
N SER A 579 16.72 -28.23 -25.11
CA SER A 579 15.65 -28.24 -26.13
C SER A 579 15.04 -26.87 -26.42
N MET A 580 15.12 -25.93 -25.49
CA MET A 580 14.62 -24.54 -25.62
C MET A 580 15.65 -23.57 -26.23
N GLY A 581 16.89 -24.03 -26.49
CA GLY A 581 17.98 -23.15 -26.93
C GLY A 581 18.41 -22.12 -25.88
N LEU A 582 18.33 -22.50 -24.59
CA LEU A 582 18.63 -21.64 -23.43
C LEU A 582 19.93 -22.02 -22.71
N TRP A 583 20.57 -23.12 -23.08
CA TRP A 583 21.80 -23.64 -22.44
C TRP A 583 22.93 -22.61 -22.30
N THR A 584 23.13 -21.74 -23.30
CA THR A 584 24.12 -20.65 -23.29
C THR A 584 23.80 -19.56 -22.29
N PHE A 585 22.51 -19.29 -22.07
CA PHE A 585 22.00 -18.22 -21.21
C PHE A 585 21.68 -18.70 -19.79
N GLN A 586 21.99 -19.96 -19.44
CA GLN A 586 21.52 -20.59 -18.20
C GLN A 586 21.95 -19.88 -16.92
N HIS A 587 23.08 -19.17 -16.95
CA HIS A 587 23.65 -18.40 -15.83
C HIS A 587 23.44 -16.88 -15.96
N GLU A 588 22.78 -16.41 -17.02
CA GLU A 588 22.41 -15.00 -17.14
C GLU A 588 21.15 -14.67 -16.33
N ARG A 589 21.08 -13.43 -15.84
CA ARG A 589 19.94 -12.91 -15.07
C ARG A 589 18.80 -12.50 -15.99
N ALA A 590 17.55 -12.69 -15.57
CA ALA A 590 16.39 -12.28 -16.37
C ALA A 590 16.37 -10.79 -16.77
N SER A 591 17.13 -9.92 -16.09
CA SER A 591 17.34 -8.52 -16.46
C SER A 591 18.26 -8.27 -17.67
N SER A 592 19.19 -9.17 -18.03
CA SER A 592 20.09 -8.98 -19.19
C SER A 592 19.55 -9.58 -20.49
N LEU A 593 18.61 -10.51 -20.39
CA LEU A 593 18.05 -11.23 -21.53
C LEU A 593 17.18 -10.33 -22.43
N SER A 594 17.30 -10.53 -23.75
CA SER A 594 16.40 -9.90 -24.73
C SER A 594 14.96 -10.44 -24.63
N GLY A 595 13.97 -9.69 -25.14
CA GLY A 595 12.55 -10.04 -25.04
C GLY A 595 12.20 -11.44 -25.53
N GLY A 596 12.69 -11.83 -26.73
CA GLY A 596 12.46 -13.18 -27.25
C GLY A 596 13.08 -14.30 -26.39
N VAL A 597 14.23 -14.05 -25.76
CA VAL A 597 14.85 -15.02 -24.83
C VAL A 597 14.05 -15.10 -23.53
N ARG A 598 13.63 -13.96 -22.96
CA ARG A 598 12.72 -13.92 -21.79
C ARG A 598 11.43 -14.70 -22.04
N ARG A 599 10.83 -14.55 -23.23
CA ARG A 599 9.62 -15.26 -23.60
C ARG A 599 9.83 -16.77 -23.69
N ARG A 600 10.97 -17.23 -24.24
CA ARG A 600 11.36 -18.66 -24.20
C ARG A 600 11.54 -19.18 -22.76
N VAL A 601 12.06 -18.37 -21.83
CA VAL A 601 12.13 -18.74 -20.40
C VAL A 601 10.73 -18.85 -19.78
N ALA A 602 9.82 -17.92 -20.08
CA ALA A 602 8.43 -17.98 -19.62
C ALA A 602 7.69 -19.24 -20.12
N VAL A 603 7.88 -19.61 -21.40
CA VAL A 603 7.36 -20.86 -21.98
C VAL A 603 8.02 -22.09 -21.32
N SER A 604 9.34 -22.05 -21.07
CA SER A 604 10.06 -23.15 -20.38
C SER A 604 9.50 -23.46 -18.99
N ILE A 605 9.16 -22.42 -18.23
CA ILE A 605 8.57 -22.52 -16.89
C ILE A 605 7.21 -23.25 -16.91
N ALA A 606 6.46 -23.16 -18.02
CA ALA A 606 5.20 -23.86 -18.16
C ALA A 606 5.39 -25.39 -18.37
N PHE A 607 6.45 -25.82 -19.07
CA PHE A 607 6.72 -27.24 -19.34
C PHE A 607 7.43 -27.98 -18.20
N VAL A 608 8.17 -27.25 -17.35
CA VAL A 608 8.95 -27.76 -16.19
C VAL A 608 8.18 -28.76 -15.31
N ALA A 609 8.92 -29.72 -14.75
CA ALA A 609 8.48 -30.72 -13.79
C ALA A 609 7.34 -31.62 -14.29
N GLY A 610 7.38 -31.99 -15.58
CA GLY A 610 6.46 -32.98 -16.16
C GLY A 610 5.00 -32.54 -16.21
N SER A 611 4.75 -31.24 -16.41
CA SER A 611 3.38 -30.67 -16.43
C SER A 611 2.52 -31.31 -17.53
N ARG A 612 1.40 -31.94 -17.17
CA ARG A 612 0.50 -32.67 -18.09
C ARG A 612 -0.51 -31.76 -18.80
N THR A 613 -0.89 -30.65 -18.17
CA THR A 613 -1.75 -29.63 -18.78
C THR A 613 -0.94 -28.37 -18.92
N VAL A 614 -0.76 -27.85 -20.13
CA VAL A 614 0.02 -26.63 -20.37
C VAL A 614 -0.86 -25.58 -21.02
N ILE A 615 -0.95 -24.41 -20.39
CA ILE A 615 -1.79 -23.29 -20.81
C ILE A 615 -0.85 -22.14 -21.24
N LEU A 616 -0.97 -21.70 -22.48
CA LEU A 616 -0.12 -20.67 -23.09
C LEU A 616 -1.00 -19.50 -23.53
N ASP A 617 -0.91 -18.37 -22.81
CA ASP A 617 -1.67 -17.16 -23.10
C ASP A 617 -0.86 -16.22 -23.99
N GLU A 618 -1.17 -16.23 -25.29
CA GLU A 618 -0.51 -15.48 -26.36
C GLU A 618 1.05 -15.59 -26.31
N PRO A 619 1.62 -16.81 -26.44
CA PRO A 619 3.04 -17.07 -26.18
C PRO A 619 4.01 -16.33 -27.10
N THR A 620 3.58 -15.87 -28.28
CA THR A 620 4.44 -15.22 -29.28
C THR A 620 4.13 -13.74 -29.52
N SER A 621 3.20 -13.17 -28.73
CA SER A 621 2.93 -11.73 -28.74
C SER A 621 4.17 -10.92 -28.35
N GLY A 622 4.48 -9.87 -29.11
CA GLY A 622 5.69 -9.06 -28.92
C GLY A 622 7.02 -9.73 -29.31
N VAL A 623 7.01 -10.93 -29.90
CA VAL A 623 8.20 -11.67 -30.33
C VAL A 623 8.46 -11.52 -31.84
N ASP A 624 9.74 -11.40 -32.21
CA ASP A 624 10.18 -11.34 -33.60
C ASP A 624 9.86 -12.63 -34.40
N PRO A 625 9.77 -12.58 -35.74
CA PRO A 625 9.39 -13.74 -36.54
C PRO A 625 10.34 -14.93 -36.47
N CYS A 626 11.60 -14.76 -36.06
CA CYS A 626 12.57 -15.84 -35.96
C CYS A 626 12.39 -16.60 -34.63
N ALA A 627 12.42 -15.88 -33.50
CA ALA A 627 12.19 -16.47 -32.19
C ALA A 627 10.75 -17.01 -32.04
N ARG A 628 9.77 -16.47 -32.76
CA ARG A 628 8.41 -17.03 -32.89
C ARG A 628 8.44 -18.48 -33.39
N ARG A 629 9.15 -18.74 -34.50
CA ARG A 629 9.29 -20.11 -35.05
C ARG A 629 10.01 -21.03 -34.08
N SER A 630 11.06 -20.56 -33.42
CA SER A 630 11.73 -21.35 -32.36
C SER A 630 10.79 -21.71 -31.20
N ILE A 631 9.85 -20.84 -30.83
CA ILE A 631 8.83 -21.13 -29.81
C ILE A 631 7.82 -22.18 -30.33
N TRP A 632 7.39 -22.10 -31.60
CA TRP A 632 6.50 -23.09 -32.20
C TRP A 632 7.12 -24.49 -32.28
N GLU A 633 8.36 -24.60 -32.77
CA GLU A 633 9.12 -25.86 -32.84
C GLU A 633 9.24 -26.51 -31.46
N VAL A 634 9.51 -25.70 -30.42
CA VAL A 634 9.58 -26.12 -29.02
C VAL A 634 8.24 -26.64 -28.50
N ILE A 635 7.14 -25.92 -28.72
CA ILE A 635 5.80 -26.31 -28.25
C ILE A 635 5.36 -27.61 -28.95
N PHE A 636 5.60 -27.71 -30.26
CA PHE A 636 5.29 -28.91 -31.04
C PHE A 636 6.11 -30.12 -30.58
N LYS A 637 7.41 -29.94 -30.29
CA LYS A 637 8.28 -31.00 -29.78
C LYS A 637 7.84 -31.54 -28.42
N HIS A 638 7.31 -30.68 -27.54
CA HIS A 638 6.89 -31.03 -26.19
C HIS A 638 5.41 -31.43 -26.05
N ARG A 639 4.66 -31.61 -27.15
CA ARG A 639 3.22 -31.96 -27.09
C ARG A 639 2.89 -33.39 -26.65
N THR A 640 3.85 -34.30 -26.69
CA THR A 640 3.66 -35.71 -26.30
C THR A 640 3.44 -35.86 -24.79
N GLY A 641 2.46 -36.69 -24.40
CA GLY A 641 2.06 -36.90 -23.00
C GLY A 641 1.45 -35.67 -22.31
N ARG A 642 0.95 -34.69 -23.09
CA ARG A 642 0.41 -33.42 -22.59
C ARG A 642 -0.85 -33.00 -23.33
N THR A 643 -1.72 -32.25 -22.66
CA THR A 643 -2.79 -31.45 -23.27
C THR A 643 -2.34 -30.00 -23.29
N ILE A 644 -2.20 -29.42 -24.48
CA ILE A 644 -1.76 -28.02 -24.63
C ILE A 644 -2.94 -27.16 -25.06
N LEU A 645 -3.28 -26.17 -24.24
CA LEU A 645 -4.20 -25.10 -24.58
C LEU A 645 -3.40 -23.84 -24.93
N LEU A 646 -3.67 -23.28 -26.10
CA LEU A 646 -3.08 -22.07 -26.66
C LEU A 646 -4.17 -21.04 -26.89
N THR A 647 -4.04 -19.80 -26.41
CA THR A 647 -4.83 -18.66 -26.92
C THR A 647 -3.97 -17.83 -27.87
N THR A 648 -4.57 -17.40 -28.99
CA THR A 648 -3.90 -16.51 -29.94
C THR A 648 -4.90 -15.64 -30.69
N HIS A 649 -4.40 -14.59 -31.33
CA HIS A 649 -5.05 -13.83 -32.41
C HIS A 649 -4.28 -13.98 -33.73
N TYR A 650 -3.13 -14.66 -33.72
CA TYR A 650 -2.33 -14.94 -34.90
C TYR A 650 -2.89 -16.17 -35.63
N LEU A 651 -3.42 -15.94 -36.83
CA LEU A 651 -4.06 -16.97 -37.64
C LEU A 651 -3.02 -17.95 -38.21
N ASP A 652 -1.83 -17.46 -38.54
CA ASP A 652 -0.65 -18.26 -38.90
C ASP A 652 -0.21 -19.17 -37.75
N GLU A 653 -0.28 -18.71 -36.50
CA GLU A 653 0.03 -19.54 -35.32
C GLU A 653 -1.00 -20.66 -35.13
N ALA A 654 -2.29 -20.34 -35.22
CA ALA A 654 -3.36 -21.34 -35.10
C ALA A 654 -3.31 -22.40 -36.22
N ASP A 655 -3.11 -21.98 -37.47
CA ASP A 655 -3.05 -22.85 -38.65
C ASP A 655 -1.79 -23.76 -38.65
N THR A 656 -0.65 -23.27 -38.12
CA THR A 656 0.62 -24.01 -38.13
C THR A 656 0.80 -24.93 -36.92
N LEU A 657 0.39 -24.49 -35.72
CA LEU A 657 0.80 -25.12 -34.47
C LEU A 657 -0.27 -26.04 -33.84
N SER A 658 -1.55 -25.89 -34.21
CA SER A 658 -2.64 -26.60 -33.54
C SER A 658 -3.21 -27.79 -34.32
N ASP A 659 -3.48 -28.88 -33.60
CA ASP A 659 -4.20 -30.04 -34.13
C ASP A 659 -5.71 -29.75 -34.26
N ARG A 660 -6.23 -28.90 -33.37
CA ARG A 660 -7.63 -28.47 -33.34
C ARG A 660 -7.77 -27.00 -33.00
N ILE A 661 -8.59 -26.29 -33.76
CA ILE A 661 -8.93 -24.88 -33.54
C ILE A 661 -10.33 -24.81 -32.94
N ALA A 662 -10.57 -23.79 -32.12
CA ALA A 662 -11.90 -23.41 -31.64
C ALA A 662 -12.04 -21.88 -31.78
N ILE A 663 -12.97 -21.45 -32.62
CA ILE A 663 -13.23 -20.03 -32.93
C ILE A 663 -14.23 -19.48 -31.91
N ILE A 664 -13.81 -18.50 -31.12
CA ILE A 664 -14.65 -17.79 -30.16
C ILE A 664 -14.90 -16.36 -30.63
N HIS A 665 -16.17 -15.94 -30.58
CA HIS A 665 -16.62 -14.58 -30.91
C HIS A 665 -17.65 -14.13 -29.86
N GLN A 666 -17.55 -12.88 -29.40
CA GLN A 666 -18.46 -12.30 -28.38
C GLN A 666 -18.71 -13.19 -27.12
N GLY A 667 -17.77 -14.07 -26.75
CA GLY A 667 -17.89 -14.99 -25.61
C GLY A 667 -18.50 -16.36 -25.91
N ARG A 668 -18.95 -16.62 -27.14
CA ARG A 668 -19.55 -17.91 -27.58
C ARG A 668 -18.58 -18.69 -28.45
N LEU A 669 -18.66 -20.02 -28.43
CA LEU A 669 -18.01 -20.90 -29.40
C LEU A 669 -18.82 -20.86 -30.71
N LEU A 670 -18.18 -20.52 -31.82
CA LEU A 670 -18.80 -20.54 -33.15
C LEU A 670 -18.63 -21.91 -33.84
N CYS A 671 -17.39 -22.42 -33.85
CA CYS A 671 -17.05 -23.72 -34.43
C CYS A 671 -15.73 -24.26 -33.87
N SER A 672 -15.54 -25.58 -33.90
CA SER A 672 -14.29 -26.24 -33.54
C SER A 672 -13.97 -27.44 -34.43
N GLY A 673 -12.72 -27.51 -34.88
CA GLY A 673 -12.17 -28.62 -35.66
C GLY A 673 -10.74 -28.35 -36.12
N SER A 674 -10.13 -29.32 -36.79
CA SER A 674 -8.86 -29.16 -37.50
C SER A 674 -8.93 -28.01 -38.53
N SER A 675 -7.80 -27.36 -38.82
CA SER A 675 -7.74 -26.30 -39.85
C SER A 675 -8.28 -26.79 -41.20
N MET A 676 -7.96 -28.03 -41.57
CA MET A 676 -8.44 -28.67 -42.80
C MET A 676 -9.97 -28.87 -42.80
N PHE A 677 -10.58 -29.22 -41.67
CA PHE A 677 -12.03 -29.30 -41.52
C PHE A 677 -12.67 -27.91 -41.66
N LEU A 678 -12.15 -26.89 -40.96
CA LEU A 678 -12.71 -25.54 -40.99
C LEU A 678 -12.63 -24.93 -42.40
N LYS A 679 -11.49 -25.06 -43.08
CA LYS A 679 -11.32 -24.66 -44.50
C LYS A 679 -12.28 -25.41 -45.42
N LYS A 680 -12.41 -26.73 -45.29
CA LYS A 680 -13.33 -27.53 -46.12
C LYS A 680 -14.82 -27.25 -45.86
N ARG A 681 -15.21 -26.86 -44.63
CA ARG A 681 -16.61 -26.65 -44.20
C ARG A 681 -17.10 -25.23 -44.45
N PHE A 682 -16.26 -24.22 -44.20
CA PHE A 682 -16.61 -22.79 -44.26
C PHE A 682 -15.88 -22.01 -45.35
N GLY A 683 -14.84 -22.60 -45.97
CA GLY A 683 -14.09 -21.99 -47.06
C GLY A 683 -14.94 -21.86 -48.33
N LYS A 684 -14.80 -20.71 -48.98
CA LYS A 684 -15.46 -20.37 -50.26
C LYS A 684 -14.76 -21.02 -51.47
N GLY A 685 -13.84 -21.95 -51.25
CA GLY A 685 -13.13 -22.71 -52.27
C GLY A 685 -11.72 -22.18 -52.59
N TYR A 686 -11.34 -22.23 -53.86
CA TYR A 686 -10.06 -21.73 -54.34
C TYR A 686 -10.20 -20.32 -54.93
N SER A 687 -9.22 -19.46 -54.69
CA SER A 687 -9.15 -18.11 -55.25
C SER A 687 -8.02 -18.04 -56.30
N LEU A 688 -8.32 -17.50 -57.48
CA LEU A 688 -7.34 -17.22 -58.54
C LEU A 688 -7.22 -15.72 -58.71
N THR A 689 -6.07 -15.18 -58.33
CA THR A 689 -5.69 -13.78 -58.59
C THR A 689 -4.89 -13.71 -59.88
N VAL A 690 -5.25 -12.77 -60.75
CA VAL A 690 -4.61 -12.51 -62.04
C VAL A 690 -4.24 -11.03 -62.11
N ASP A 691 -2.95 -10.74 -62.32
CA ASP A 691 -2.46 -9.38 -62.57
C ASP A 691 -2.44 -9.10 -64.09
N LEU A 692 -2.83 -7.90 -64.50
CA LEU A 692 -2.94 -7.46 -65.89
C LEU A 692 -1.85 -6.44 -66.26
N LYS A 693 -1.03 -6.78 -67.27
CA LYS A 693 -0.08 -5.84 -67.86
C LYS A 693 -0.83 -4.72 -68.59
N LEU A 694 -0.73 -3.52 -68.03
CA LEU A 694 -1.17 -2.28 -68.66
C LEU A 694 -0.48 -2.10 -70.03
N ARG A 695 -1.25 -2.21 -71.12
CA ARG A 695 -0.75 -1.89 -72.46
C ARG A 695 -0.71 -0.37 -72.63
N VAL A 696 0.50 0.20 -72.59
CA VAL A 696 0.73 1.65 -72.69
C VAL A 696 0.33 2.17 -74.08
N GLN A 697 -0.90 2.69 -74.19
CA GLN A 697 -1.38 3.53 -75.28
C GLN A 697 -2.23 4.66 -74.69
N ASN A 698 -2.26 5.82 -75.37
CA ASN A 698 -2.62 7.12 -74.77
C ASN A 698 -4.14 7.35 -74.47
N LYS A 699 -4.89 6.32 -74.07
CA LYS A 699 -6.30 6.39 -73.60
C LYS A 699 -6.58 5.45 -72.42
N ILE A 700 -5.79 5.61 -71.35
CA ILE A 700 -5.71 4.75 -70.15
C ILE A 700 -7.08 4.16 -69.71
N LYS A 701 -8.04 5.01 -69.31
CA LYS A 701 -9.35 4.59 -68.76
C LYS A 701 -10.25 3.73 -69.68
N ILE A 702 -10.00 3.70 -70.99
CA ILE A 702 -10.82 2.89 -71.91
C ILE A 702 -10.24 1.48 -72.04
N VAL A 703 -8.91 1.35 -72.02
CA VAL A 703 -8.20 0.08 -72.26
C VAL A 703 -8.47 -0.93 -71.13
N GLU A 704 -8.40 -0.47 -69.88
CA GLU A 704 -8.71 -1.25 -68.66
C GLU A 704 -10.08 -1.95 -68.77
N SER A 705 -11.11 -1.20 -69.18
CA SER A 705 -12.49 -1.68 -69.27
C SER A 705 -12.72 -2.78 -70.31
N LYS A 706 -11.85 -2.85 -71.33
CA LYS A 706 -11.91 -3.87 -72.39
C LYS A 706 -11.08 -5.11 -72.02
N GLN A 707 -9.84 -4.93 -71.56
CA GLN A 707 -8.99 -6.04 -71.12
C GLN A 707 -9.68 -6.88 -70.03
N PHE A 708 -10.35 -6.21 -69.08
CA PHE A 708 -11.14 -6.86 -68.04
C PHE A 708 -12.29 -7.72 -68.60
N LYS A 709 -13.05 -7.21 -69.59
CA LYS A 709 -14.13 -7.96 -70.24
C LYS A 709 -13.62 -9.15 -71.03
N ASP A 710 -12.49 -8.99 -71.74
CA ASP A 710 -11.85 -10.07 -72.49
C ASP A 710 -11.36 -11.19 -71.54
N LEU A 711 -10.81 -10.84 -70.36
CA LEU A 711 -10.42 -11.79 -69.31
C LEU A 711 -11.64 -12.49 -68.68
N ASN A 712 -12.65 -11.74 -68.25
CA ASN A 712 -13.82 -12.30 -67.56
C ASN A 712 -14.62 -13.24 -68.47
N THR A 713 -14.77 -12.88 -69.75
CA THR A 713 -15.39 -13.75 -70.76
C THR A 713 -14.61 -15.05 -70.94
N PHE A 714 -13.28 -15.00 -70.95
CA PHE A 714 -12.42 -16.18 -71.05
C PHE A 714 -12.49 -17.08 -69.81
N VAL A 715 -12.48 -16.50 -68.60
CA VAL A 715 -12.60 -17.28 -67.35
C VAL A 715 -13.97 -17.97 -67.27
N LEU A 716 -15.05 -17.28 -67.62
CA LEU A 716 -16.41 -17.85 -67.66
C LEU A 716 -16.59 -18.92 -68.76
N GLN A 717 -15.83 -18.84 -69.87
CA GLN A 717 -15.84 -19.88 -70.92
C GLN A 717 -15.21 -21.20 -70.45
N GLU A 718 -14.11 -21.15 -69.69
CA GLU A 718 -13.44 -22.35 -69.17
C GLU A 718 -14.04 -22.85 -67.84
N MET A 719 -14.60 -21.97 -67.01
CA MET A 719 -15.38 -22.31 -65.82
C MET A 719 -16.62 -21.40 -65.64
N PRO A 720 -17.83 -21.85 -66.02
CA PRO A 720 -19.05 -21.03 -65.95
C PRO A 720 -19.52 -20.74 -64.52
N ASP A 721 -19.13 -21.57 -63.54
CA ASP A 721 -19.41 -21.37 -62.10
C ASP A 721 -18.45 -20.36 -61.42
N ALA A 722 -17.58 -19.69 -62.19
CA ALA A 722 -16.61 -18.74 -61.66
C ALA A 722 -17.28 -17.50 -61.07
N THR A 723 -16.95 -17.18 -59.81
CA THR A 723 -17.45 -15.97 -59.14
C THR A 723 -16.35 -14.92 -59.09
N LEU A 724 -16.55 -13.78 -59.74
CA LEU A 724 -15.71 -12.59 -59.52
C LEU A 724 -15.93 -12.11 -58.08
N ARG A 725 -14.86 -12.00 -57.27
CA ARG A 725 -14.92 -11.33 -55.97
C ARG A 725 -14.59 -9.85 -56.10
N GLU A 726 -13.38 -9.57 -56.58
CA GLU A 726 -12.74 -8.27 -56.43
C GLU A 726 -11.96 -7.91 -57.69
N GLN A 727 -11.92 -6.61 -57.97
CA GLN A 727 -11.13 -5.99 -59.03
C GLN A 727 -10.48 -4.73 -58.44
N ILE A 728 -9.16 -4.72 -58.29
CA ILE A 728 -8.39 -3.64 -57.66
C ILE A 728 -7.25 -3.25 -58.59
N GLY A 729 -7.43 -2.17 -59.35
CA GLY A 729 -6.44 -1.72 -60.34
C GLY A 729 -6.23 -2.75 -61.45
N THR A 730 -5.02 -3.33 -61.50
CA THR A 730 -4.65 -4.38 -62.46
C THR A 730 -4.95 -5.79 -61.97
N GLU A 731 -5.22 -5.99 -60.68
CA GLU A 731 -5.47 -7.30 -60.09
C GLU A 731 -6.95 -7.66 -60.10
N VAL A 732 -7.24 -8.90 -60.49
CA VAL A 732 -8.59 -9.47 -60.57
C VAL A 732 -8.63 -10.82 -59.86
N THR A 733 -9.54 -11.00 -58.90
CA THR A 733 -9.66 -12.22 -58.11
C THR A 733 -11.00 -12.93 -58.35
N TYR A 734 -10.91 -14.19 -58.80
CA TYR A 734 -12.05 -15.09 -59.01
C TYR A 734 -12.06 -16.20 -57.96
N SER A 735 -13.21 -16.59 -57.42
CA SER A 735 -13.37 -17.78 -56.58
C SER A 735 -14.13 -18.92 -57.27
N PHE A 736 -13.67 -20.16 -57.02
CA PHE A 736 -14.22 -21.41 -57.53
C PHE A 736 -14.46 -22.41 -56.38
N LYS A 737 -15.59 -23.12 -56.40
CA LYS A 737 -15.86 -24.22 -55.44
C LYS A 737 -14.80 -25.32 -55.53
N HIS A 738 -14.50 -25.98 -54.39
CA HIS A 738 -13.49 -27.05 -54.33
C HIS A 738 -13.74 -28.23 -55.30
N GLU A 739 -15.00 -28.48 -55.68
CA GLU A 739 -15.40 -29.51 -56.66
C GLU A 739 -14.71 -29.37 -58.01
N HIS A 740 -14.40 -28.13 -58.43
CA HIS A 740 -13.81 -27.85 -59.74
C HIS A 740 -12.29 -28.11 -59.81
N ARG A 741 -11.66 -28.61 -58.74
CA ARG A 741 -10.21 -28.89 -58.67
C ARG A 741 -9.68 -29.73 -59.84
N HIS A 742 -10.51 -30.60 -60.41
CA HIS A 742 -10.19 -31.41 -61.59
C HIS A 742 -10.06 -30.61 -62.90
N LYS A 743 -10.64 -29.40 -62.99
CA LYS A 743 -10.59 -28.52 -64.18
C LYS A 743 -9.36 -27.59 -64.18
N PHE A 744 -8.72 -27.36 -63.04
CA PHE A 744 -7.65 -26.35 -62.90
C PHE A 744 -6.46 -26.60 -63.84
N ALA A 745 -6.06 -27.86 -64.06
CA ALA A 745 -4.98 -28.21 -64.99
C ALA A 745 -5.28 -27.79 -66.45
N ARG A 746 -6.55 -27.84 -66.86
CA ARG A 746 -6.99 -27.32 -68.16
C ARG A 746 -6.97 -25.79 -68.17
N LEU A 747 -7.51 -25.14 -67.12
CA LEU A 747 -7.54 -23.68 -67.01
C LEU A 747 -6.13 -23.08 -67.10
N PHE A 748 -5.17 -23.57 -66.30
CA PHE A 748 -3.79 -23.03 -66.31
C PHE A 748 -3.10 -23.22 -67.67
N LYS A 749 -3.32 -24.36 -68.33
CA LYS A 749 -2.81 -24.59 -69.69
C LYS A 749 -3.40 -23.58 -70.69
N GLN A 750 -4.68 -23.26 -70.57
CA GLN A 750 -5.31 -22.24 -71.43
C GLN A 750 -4.87 -20.81 -71.06
N ILE A 751 -4.63 -20.50 -69.79
CA ILE A 751 -4.08 -19.21 -69.34
C ILE A 751 -2.70 -18.97 -69.94
N GLU A 752 -1.77 -19.94 -69.88
CA GLU A 752 -0.44 -19.82 -70.49
C GLU A 752 -0.52 -19.65 -72.02
N ILE A 753 -1.34 -20.46 -72.72
CA ILE A 753 -1.55 -20.33 -74.17
C ILE A 753 -2.10 -18.95 -74.57
N ASN A 754 -2.93 -18.33 -73.72
CA ASN A 754 -3.57 -17.04 -74.01
C ASN A 754 -2.90 -15.84 -73.32
N LYS A 755 -1.76 -16.04 -72.63
CA LYS A 755 -1.12 -15.06 -71.73
C LYS A 755 -0.81 -13.73 -72.40
N GLU A 756 -0.20 -13.77 -73.59
CA GLU A 756 0.11 -12.56 -74.37
C GLU A 756 -1.15 -11.90 -74.92
N ARG A 757 -2.12 -12.70 -75.41
CA ARG A 757 -3.39 -12.22 -75.98
C ARG A 757 -4.18 -11.43 -74.95
N LEU A 758 -4.36 -12.00 -73.76
CA LEU A 758 -5.07 -11.44 -72.61
C LEU A 758 -4.25 -10.40 -71.83
N ALA A 759 -2.96 -10.22 -72.16
CA ALA A 759 -2.01 -9.35 -71.46
C ALA A 759 -1.84 -9.68 -69.97
N ILE A 760 -1.82 -10.97 -69.62
CA ILE A 760 -1.62 -11.40 -68.23
C ILE A 760 -0.16 -11.16 -67.82
N GLY A 761 0.00 -10.52 -66.66
CA GLY A 761 1.26 -10.35 -65.95
C GLY A 761 1.70 -11.67 -65.35
N ASN A 762 1.16 -11.94 -64.16
CA ASN A 762 1.26 -13.17 -63.40
C ASN A 762 -0.14 -13.66 -63.03
N TYR A 763 -0.24 -14.90 -62.57
CA TYR A 763 -1.42 -15.41 -61.88
C TYR A 763 -1.00 -16.32 -60.73
N GLY A 764 -1.84 -16.41 -59.70
CA GLY A 764 -1.61 -17.27 -58.53
C GLY A 764 -2.91 -17.90 -58.05
N LEU A 765 -2.88 -19.19 -57.72
CA LEU A 765 -3.99 -19.89 -57.08
C LEU A 765 -3.70 -20.03 -55.58
N SER A 766 -4.57 -19.48 -54.75
CA SER A 766 -4.64 -19.75 -53.31
C SER A 766 -5.80 -20.69 -52.98
N ASP A 767 -5.62 -21.50 -51.94
CA ASP A 767 -6.73 -22.14 -51.22
C ASP A 767 -7.22 -21.15 -50.14
N THR A 768 -8.47 -21.27 -49.68
CA THR A 768 -8.98 -20.41 -48.61
C THR A 768 -8.10 -20.44 -47.36
N THR A 769 -7.67 -19.25 -46.93
CA THR A 769 -6.89 -19.09 -45.70
C THR A 769 -7.78 -19.29 -44.47
N LEU A 770 -7.16 -19.57 -43.31
CA LEU A 770 -7.89 -19.56 -42.04
C LEU A 770 -8.45 -18.15 -41.72
N GLU A 771 -7.82 -17.10 -42.25
CA GLU A 771 -8.27 -15.70 -42.14
C GLU A 771 -9.58 -15.45 -42.86
N GLU A 772 -9.73 -15.89 -44.12
CA GLU A 772 -11.00 -15.81 -44.84
C GLU A 772 -12.13 -16.57 -44.13
N VAL A 773 -11.82 -17.74 -43.58
CA VAL A 773 -12.77 -18.55 -42.80
C VAL A 773 -13.16 -17.84 -41.51
N PHE A 774 -12.18 -17.29 -40.78
CA PHE A 774 -12.42 -16.58 -39.52
C PHE A 774 -13.31 -15.35 -39.74
N LEU A 775 -12.96 -14.49 -40.69
CA LEU A 775 -13.74 -13.29 -41.04
C LEU A 775 -15.17 -13.67 -41.41
N TRP A 776 -15.35 -14.61 -42.34
CA TRP A 776 -16.68 -15.07 -42.78
C TRP A 776 -17.54 -15.65 -41.65
N VAL A 777 -16.94 -16.45 -40.77
CA VAL A 777 -17.63 -17.05 -39.62
C VAL A 777 -18.01 -15.97 -38.59
N THR A 778 -17.19 -14.93 -38.39
CA THR A 778 -17.56 -13.78 -37.54
C THR A 778 -18.64 -12.89 -38.17
N GLU A 779 -18.59 -12.63 -39.49
CA GLU A 779 -19.61 -11.86 -40.22
C GLU A 779 -21.00 -12.53 -40.16
N LEU A 780 -21.05 -13.86 -40.28
CA LEU A 780 -22.30 -14.63 -40.15
C LEU A 780 -22.86 -14.61 -38.72
N ALA A 781 -21.98 -14.63 -37.71
CA ALA A 781 -22.36 -14.53 -36.31
C ALA A 781 -22.88 -13.12 -35.94
N ASP A 782 -22.23 -12.05 -36.42
CA ASP A 782 -22.70 -10.67 -36.24
C ASP A 782 -24.02 -10.38 -36.98
N GLN A 783 -24.29 -11.10 -38.08
CA GLN A 783 -25.59 -11.10 -38.76
C GLN A 783 -26.65 -11.99 -38.10
N GLY A 784 -26.30 -12.79 -37.09
CA GLY A 784 -27.20 -13.75 -36.42
C GLY A 784 -27.56 -15.01 -37.23
N LYS A 785 -27.03 -15.19 -38.44
CA LYS A 785 -27.42 -16.24 -39.40
C LYS A 785 -26.69 -17.57 -39.20
N MET A 786 -26.19 -17.85 -37.99
CA MET A 786 -25.33 -19.02 -37.77
C MET A 786 -26.11 -20.33 -37.59
N GLU A 787 -27.40 -20.24 -37.26
CA GLU A 787 -28.27 -21.40 -37.05
C GLU A 787 -28.86 -21.93 -38.38
N ASP A 788 -28.94 -21.09 -39.41
CA ASP A 788 -29.48 -21.42 -40.75
C ASP A 788 -28.56 -22.34 -41.60
N LEU A 789 -27.36 -22.70 -41.11
CA LEU A 789 -26.31 -23.44 -41.83
C LEU A 789 -26.61 -24.94 -42.12
N SER A 790 -27.89 -25.32 -42.11
CA SER A 790 -28.36 -26.71 -42.30
C SER A 790 -28.89 -27.04 -43.70
N GLU A 791 -29.29 -26.04 -44.51
CA GLU A 791 -29.76 -26.23 -45.88
C GLU A 791 -28.88 -25.54 -46.95
N ASN A 792 -29.04 -25.95 -48.20
CA ASN A 792 -28.21 -25.50 -49.33
C ASN A 792 -28.61 -24.11 -49.86
N LEU A 793 -27.76 -23.58 -50.76
CA LEU A 793 -27.92 -22.35 -51.56
C LEU A 793 -27.35 -21.08 -50.88
N PRO A 794 -27.50 -19.89 -51.48
CA PRO A 794 -26.54 -19.43 -52.48
C PRO A 794 -25.68 -18.25 -52.00
N VAL A 795 -24.60 -17.95 -52.74
CA VAL A 795 -23.72 -16.81 -52.44
C VAL A 795 -24.52 -15.50 -52.49
N PRO A 796 -24.60 -14.72 -51.38
CA PRO A 796 -25.19 -13.40 -51.42
C PRO A 796 -24.30 -12.46 -52.25
N LYS A 797 -24.90 -11.70 -53.18
CA LYS A 797 -24.19 -10.63 -53.87
C LYS A 797 -23.80 -9.56 -52.85
N ILE A 798 -22.53 -9.16 -52.86
CA ILE A 798 -22.10 -7.91 -52.20
C ILE A 798 -22.70 -6.77 -53.01
N VAL A 799 -23.82 -6.21 -52.54
CA VAL A 799 -24.37 -4.96 -53.04
C VAL A 799 -23.64 -3.84 -52.31
N ILE A 800 -22.84 -3.07 -53.05
CA ILE A 800 -22.21 -1.86 -52.52
C ILE A 800 -23.26 -0.74 -52.56
N ASP A 801 -24.13 -0.70 -51.56
CA ASP A 801 -25.08 0.40 -51.39
C ASP A 801 -24.32 1.67 -51.00
N GLN A 802 -24.34 2.67 -51.90
CA GLN A 802 -23.82 4.00 -51.62
C GLN A 802 -24.82 4.79 -50.75
N ALA A 803 -24.88 4.43 -49.47
CA ALA A 803 -25.70 5.13 -48.48
C ALA A 803 -25.20 6.58 -48.28
N PRO A 804 -26.08 7.61 -48.29
CA PRO A 804 -25.67 8.99 -48.04
C PRO A 804 -25.23 9.22 -46.60
N ILE A 805 -24.17 10.00 -46.41
CA ILE A 805 -23.72 10.43 -45.08
C ILE A 805 -24.75 11.43 -44.51
N SER A 806 -25.52 10.98 -43.52
CA SER A 806 -26.30 11.85 -42.64
C SER A 806 -25.73 11.78 -41.22
N SER A 807 -25.51 12.94 -40.59
CA SER A 807 -24.82 13.05 -39.31
C SER A 807 -25.80 12.91 -38.13
N ALA A 808 -25.59 11.91 -37.29
CA ALA A 808 -26.22 11.81 -35.97
C ALA A 808 -25.13 11.79 -34.87
N HIS A 809 -25.37 12.50 -33.77
CA HIS A 809 -24.43 12.60 -32.65
C HIS A 809 -24.41 11.34 -31.78
N SER A 810 -23.24 10.96 -31.30
CA SER A 810 -23.06 10.44 -29.93
C SER A 810 -21.62 10.65 -29.46
N ASP A 811 -21.45 11.00 -28.19
CA ASP A 811 -20.15 11.12 -27.53
C ASP A 811 -19.60 9.73 -27.14
N ASP A 812 -18.27 9.58 -27.08
CA ASP A 812 -17.56 9.59 -25.79
C ASP A 812 -16.05 9.81 -26.03
N SER A 813 -15.23 9.53 -25.03
CA SER A 813 -13.93 10.12 -24.79
C SER A 813 -12.88 9.08 -24.46
N GLY A 814 -11.61 9.50 -24.55
CA GLY A 814 -10.55 8.89 -23.75
C GLY A 814 -9.56 8.00 -24.50
N LEU A 815 -8.49 8.63 -25.00
CA LEU A 815 -7.17 8.00 -24.99
C LEU A 815 -6.14 8.98 -24.42
N GLY A 816 -5.11 8.43 -23.77
CA GLY A 816 -3.94 9.17 -23.30
C GLY A 816 -2.76 8.21 -23.15
N GLY A 817 -1.58 8.62 -23.61
CA GLY A 817 -0.41 7.75 -23.67
C GLY A 817 0.68 8.29 -24.59
N GLU A 818 1.51 9.18 -24.05
CA GLU A 818 2.83 9.59 -24.57
C GLU A 818 3.80 8.37 -24.57
N SER A 819 4.93 8.26 -25.29
CA SER A 819 5.73 9.13 -26.21
C SER A 819 6.60 8.17 -27.10
N ASN A 820 7.73 8.46 -27.78
CA ASN A 820 8.68 9.59 -27.80
C ASN A 820 9.61 9.56 -29.05
N ALA A 821 10.32 10.67 -29.30
CA ALA A 821 11.54 10.81 -30.12
C ALA A 821 11.43 10.56 -31.65
N THR A 822 12.31 11.10 -32.52
CA THR A 822 13.50 11.96 -32.36
C THR A 822 13.40 13.30 -33.12
N MET A 823 14.32 14.24 -32.85
CA MET A 823 14.60 15.42 -33.69
C MET A 823 15.70 15.10 -34.70
N ASP A 824 15.67 15.74 -35.89
CA ASP A 824 16.83 16.49 -36.42
C ASP A 824 16.49 17.29 -37.70
N GLY A 825 17.30 18.32 -38.01
CA GLY A 825 17.61 18.68 -39.41
C GLY A 825 16.99 19.95 -40.05
N ILE A 826 17.88 20.92 -40.33
CA ILE A 826 17.95 21.76 -41.55
C ILE A 826 17.14 23.09 -41.58
N SER A 827 17.65 24.03 -42.40
CA SER A 827 17.63 25.47 -42.18
C SER A 827 17.39 26.32 -43.45
N ILE A 828 16.61 27.40 -43.32
CA ILE A 828 16.73 28.75 -43.95
C ILE A 828 16.94 28.85 -45.49
N ILE A 829 16.13 29.66 -46.21
CA ILE A 829 16.57 30.78 -47.11
C ILE A 829 15.40 31.42 -47.93
N SER A 830 15.37 32.76 -47.92
CA SER A 830 14.79 33.77 -48.87
C SER A 830 13.33 33.71 -49.39
N GLY A 831 12.89 34.80 -50.05
CA GLY A 831 11.68 34.86 -50.88
C GLY A 831 10.76 36.09 -50.70
N SER A 832 11.22 37.31 -50.99
CA SER A 832 10.46 38.56 -50.73
C SER A 832 10.12 39.40 -51.97
N SER A 833 8.87 39.35 -52.42
CA SER A 833 8.15 40.35 -53.24
C SER A 833 6.65 39.96 -53.24
N ALA A 834 5.60 40.79 -53.20
CA ALA A 834 5.32 42.23 -53.39
C ALA A 834 4.28 42.40 -54.53
N GLN A 835 3.30 43.29 -54.30
CA GLN A 835 2.29 43.81 -55.25
C GLN A 835 1.16 42.88 -55.73
N LEU A 836 -0.02 43.09 -55.11
CA LEU A 836 -1.35 43.02 -55.72
C LEU A 836 -1.70 44.43 -56.27
N PRO A 837 -2.58 44.57 -57.28
CA PRO A 837 -3.99 44.84 -56.94
C PRO A 837 -5.08 44.26 -57.89
N THR A 838 -6.20 43.89 -57.28
CA THR A 838 -7.62 43.95 -57.76
C THR A 838 -7.88 44.04 -59.28
N ILE A 839 -8.61 43.09 -59.89
CA ILE A 839 -10.07 43.13 -60.22
C ILE A 839 -10.44 41.79 -60.89
N SER A 840 -11.62 41.15 -60.75
CA SER A 840 -12.78 41.32 -59.85
C SER A 840 -13.66 40.04 -59.77
N ASN A 841 -14.68 40.07 -58.91
CA ASN A 841 -15.93 39.27 -58.85
C ASN A 841 -16.09 37.99 -59.71
N ALA A 842 -16.07 36.81 -59.08
CA ALA A 842 -17.14 35.80 -59.24
C ALA A 842 -17.08 34.74 -58.11
N THR A 843 -18.25 34.41 -57.56
CA THR A 843 -18.52 33.50 -56.44
C THR A 843 -17.95 32.09 -56.56
N LEU A 844 -17.12 31.67 -55.59
CA LEU A 844 -17.15 30.30 -55.03
C LEU A 844 -16.60 30.33 -53.59
N ASN A 845 -17.33 29.79 -52.62
CA ASN A 845 -16.82 29.66 -51.25
C ASN A 845 -15.87 28.46 -51.16
N PRO A 846 -14.57 28.66 -50.84
CA PRO A 846 -13.68 27.54 -50.53
C PRO A 846 -14.06 26.91 -49.16
N PRO A 847 -13.67 25.66 -48.89
CA PRO A 847 -13.73 25.12 -47.53
C PRO A 847 -12.91 25.99 -46.57
N PRO A 848 -13.25 26.04 -45.27
CA PRO A 848 -12.63 26.95 -44.32
C PRO A 848 -11.11 26.75 -44.27
N THR A 849 -10.38 27.72 -44.80
CA THR A 849 -8.92 27.73 -44.78
C THR A 849 -8.46 27.91 -43.34
N TYR A 850 -8.01 26.82 -42.72
CA TYR A 850 -7.51 26.81 -41.35
C TYR A 850 -6.32 27.78 -41.20
N ILE A 851 -6.60 29.01 -40.76
CA ILE A 851 -5.59 30.04 -40.54
C ILE A 851 -4.66 29.53 -39.44
N LYS A 852 -3.47 29.07 -39.82
CA LYS A 852 -2.40 28.71 -38.89
C LYS A 852 -1.98 29.98 -38.15
N ILE A 853 -2.55 30.19 -36.96
CA ILE A 853 -2.14 31.25 -36.04
C ILE A 853 -0.66 31.01 -35.71
N THR A 854 0.19 32.02 -35.91
CA THR A 854 1.63 31.95 -35.65
C THR A 854 2.09 33.10 -34.74
N GLY A 855 3.31 32.99 -34.21
CA GLY A 855 3.90 34.01 -33.34
C GLY A 855 3.18 34.17 -31.99
N ARG A 856 3.25 35.38 -31.40
CA ARG A 856 2.76 35.65 -30.03
C ARG A 856 1.28 35.31 -29.79
N LYS A 857 0.42 35.44 -30.80
CA LYS A 857 -1.01 35.06 -30.70
C LYS A 857 -1.20 33.55 -30.53
N LEU A 858 -0.35 32.72 -31.15
CA LEU A 858 -0.38 31.26 -30.97
C LEU A 858 0.00 30.90 -29.54
N TYR A 859 1.08 31.45 -29.00
CA TYR A 859 1.52 31.18 -27.63
C TYR A 859 0.45 31.58 -26.59
N PHE A 860 -0.24 32.71 -26.78
CA PHE A 860 -1.35 33.11 -25.91
C PHE A 860 -2.53 32.12 -26.00
N HIS A 861 -2.91 31.69 -27.20
CA HIS A 861 -4.00 30.73 -27.39
C HIS A 861 -3.63 29.33 -26.83
N GLN A 862 -2.40 28.87 -27.03
CA GLN A 862 -1.87 27.65 -26.40
C GLN A 862 -1.91 27.74 -24.87
N PHE A 863 -1.49 28.87 -24.29
CA PHE A 863 -1.55 29.10 -22.84
C PHE A 863 -3.00 29.07 -22.32
N GLN A 864 -3.94 29.73 -22.99
CA GLN A 864 -5.36 29.70 -22.65
C GLN A 864 -5.94 28.27 -22.75
N THR A 865 -5.61 27.52 -23.80
CA THR A 865 -6.03 26.12 -23.97
C THR A 865 -5.42 25.20 -22.92
N LEU A 866 -4.16 25.44 -22.50
CA LEU A 866 -3.52 24.71 -21.41
C LEU A 866 -4.15 25.03 -20.05
N LEU A 867 -4.53 26.28 -19.79
CA LEU A 867 -5.30 26.65 -18.60
C LEU A 867 -6.68 26.00 -18.60
N LEU A 868 -7.39 25.99 -19.73
CA LEU A 868 -8.69 25.34 -19.87
C LEU A 868 -8.59 23.81 -19.69
N LYS A 869 -7.57 23.16 -20.25
CA LYS A 869 -7.24 21.74 -20.00
C LYS A 869 -7.01 21.49 -18.51
N ARG A 870 -6.20 22.32 -17.84
CA ARG A 870 -5.93 22.22 -16.40
C ARG A 870 -7.21 22.41 -15.57
N PHE A 871 -8.04 23.39 -15.90
CA PHE A 871 -9.32 23.64 -15.23
C PHE A 871 -10.29 22.46 -15.38
N HIS A 872 -10.47 21.92 -16.59
CA HIS A 872 -11.30 20.73 -16.80
C HIS A 872 -10.74 19.50 -16.07
N HIS A 873 -9.41 19.31 -16.03
CA HIS A 873 -8.78 18.24 -15.27
C HIS A 873 -9.05 18.37 -13.76
N THR A 874 -8.85 19.56 -13.18
CA THR A 874 -9.13 19.81 -11.75
C THR A 874 -10.62 19.69 -11.42
N LYS A 875 -11.53 20.18 -12.28
CA LYS A 875 -12.99 20.04 -12.11
C LYS A 875 -13.44 18.58 -12.17
N ARG A 876 -12.87 17.78 -13.07
CA ARG A 876 -13.16 16.33 -13.17
C ARG A 876 -12.54 15.55 -12.00
N ASN A 877 -11.31 15.89 -11.59
CA ASN A 877 -10.58 15.26 -10.49
C ASN A 877 -10.75 16.01 -9.16
N TRP A 878 -12.01 16.35 -8.81
CA TRP A 878 -12.35 17.14 -7.63
C TRP A 878 -11.86 16.52 -6.31
N LYS A 879 -11.71 15.19 -6.24
CA LYS A 879 -11.22 14.47 -5.05
C LYS A 879 -9.79 14.84 -4.68
N VAL A 880 -8.91 14.99 -5.68
CA VAL A 880 -7.52 15.43 -5.45
C VAL A 880 -7.47 16.89 -5.03
N PHE A 881 -8.27 17.76 -5.67
CA PHE A 881 -8.38 19.17 -5.31
C PHE A 881 -8.88 19.36 -3.86
N LEU A 882 -9.94 18.63 -3.47
CA LEU A 882 -10.46 18.67 -2.10
C LEU A 882 -9.42 18.18 -1.08
N SER A 883 -8.67 17.12 -1.38
CA SER A 883 -7.59 16.60 -0.52
C SER A 883 -6.49 17.64 -0.26
N HIS A 884 -6.08 18.38 -1.31
CA HIS A 884 -5.07 19.44 -1.18
C HIS A 884 -5.51 20.64 -0.32
N ILE A 885 -6.82 20.89 -0.19
CA ILE A 885 -7.36 21.96 0.68
C ILE A 885 -7.64 21.44 2.09
N LEU A 886 -8.24 20.25 2.19
CA LEU A 886 -8.67 19.68 3.46
C LEU A 886 -7.49 19.28 4.35
N LEU A 887 -6.41 18.72 3.78
CA LEU A 887 -5.28 18.22 4.58
C LEU A 887 -4.53 19.35 5.32
N PRO A 888 -4.17 20.50 4.69
CA PRO A 888 -3.63 21.64 5.43
C PRO A 888 -4.59 22.21 6.48
N LEU A 889 -5.89 22.29 6.19
CA LEU A 889 -6.89 22.76 7.16
C LEU A 889 -6.98 21.85 8.39
N ILE A 890 -6.91 20.53 8.20
CA ILE A 890 -6.84 19.56 9.31
C ILE A 890 -5.56 19.76 10.12
N PHE A 891 -4.40 19.96 9.49
CA PHE A 891 -3.16 20.21 10.24
C PHE A 891 -3.18 21.54 11.01
N VAL A 892 -3.77 22.60 10.46
CA VAL A 892 -3.95 23.89 11.18
C VAL A 892 -4.92 23.72 12.35
N ALA A 893 -6.06 23.03 12.15
CA ALA A 893 -7.02 22.75 13.22
C ALA A 893 -6.42 21.87 14.33
N MET A 894 -5.63 20.85 13.97
CA MET A 894 -4.91 19.99 14.91
C MET A 894 -3.85 20.78 15.69
N SER A 895 -3.09 21.66 15.02
CA SER A 895 -2.12 22.56 15.66
C SER A 895 -2.81 23.52 16.65
N MET A 896 -3.95 24.11 16.27
CA MET A 896 -4.75 24.95 17.15
C MET A 896 -5.36 24.16 18.33
N GLY A 897 -5.72 22.89 18.11
CA GLY A 897 -6.10 21.97 19.20
C GLY A 897 -4.96 21.73 20.20
N PHE A 898 -3.72 21.56 19.71
CA PHE A 898 -2.55 21.44 20.59
C PHE A 898 -2.23 22.74 21.34
N THR A 899 -2.38 23.92 20.74
CA THR A 899 -2.13 25.18 21.48
C THR A 899 -3.18 25.45 22.55
N LEU A 900 -4.42 24.99 22.36
CA LEU A 900 -5.48 25.04 23.39
C LEU A 900 -5.22 24.10 24.60
N LEU A 901 -4.32 23.12 24.48
CA LEU A 901 -3.89 22.28 25.62
C LEU A 901 -2.84 22.96 26.52
N ARG A 902 -2.27 24.11 26.10
CA ARG A 902 -1.30 24.85 26.93
C ARG A 902 -2.03 25.61 28.05
N PRO A 903 -1.64 25.44 29.33
CA PRO A 903 -2.24 26.22 30.42
C PRO A 903 -1.99 27.72 30.26
N SER A 904 -2.99 28.52 30.60
CA SER A 904 -2.95 29.98 30.48
C SER A 904 -2.17 30.61 31.64
N GLN A 905 -0.96 31.10 31.35
CA GLN A 905 0.02 31.65 32.31
C GLN A 905 -0.38 33.00 32.98
N ILE A 906 -1.68 33.32 33.03
CA ILE A 906 -2.18 34.68 33.31
C ILE A 906 -2.66 34.82 34.77
N PHE A 907 -3.08 33.73 35.42
CA PHE A 907 -3.58 33.76 36.81
C PHE A 907 -3.10 32.56 37.63
N GLN A 908 -2.11 32.81 38.50
CA GLN A 908 -1.75 31.91 39.59
C GLN A 908 -2.88 31.88 40.64
N ARG A 909 -3.46 30.70 40.88
CA ARG A 909 -4.59 30.53 41.81
C ARG A 909 -4.08 30.43 43.26
N SER A 910 -4.76 31.05 44.22
CA SER A 910 -4.54 30.76 45.64
C SER A 910 -5.18 29.42 46.01
N TRP A 911 -4.40 28.49 46.55
CA TRP A 911 -4.91 27.23 47.11
C TRP A 911 -5.20 27.37 48.61
N LEU A 912 -6.20 26.64 49.08
CA LEU A 912 -6.48 26.47 50.51
C LEU A 912 -5.58 25.35 51.04
N LEU A 913 -4.62 25.69 51.90
CA LEU A 913 -3.74 24.71 52.55
C LEU A 913 -4.58 23.75 53.40
N THR A 914 -4.59 22.47 53.00
CA THR A 914 -5.27 21.37 53.69
C THR A 914 -4.46 20.09 53.51
N PRO A 915 -4.48 19.13 54.46
CA PRO A 915 -3.77 17.87 54.29
C PRO A 915 -4.25 17.04 53.07
N ALA A 916 -5.52 17.20 52.71
CA ALA A 916 -6.15 16.59 51.53
C ALA A 916 -5.81 17.28 50.20
N MET A 917 -4.90 18.27 50.18
CA MET A 917 -4.39 18.90 48.96
C MET A 917 -3.66 17.92 48.03
N TYR A 918 -3.11 16.84 48.60
CA TYR A 918 -2.51 15.73 47.86
C TYR A 918 -3.46 14.53 47.94
N ASP A 919 -3.91 14.01 46.80
CA ASP A 919 -5.00 13.02 46.70
C ASP A 919 -4.78 11.74 47.54
N GLN A 920 -3.54 11.43 47.93
CA GLN A 920 -3.20 10.30 48.83
C GLN A 920 -2.03 10.63 49.77
N SER A 921 -2.24 11.49 50.77
CA SER A 921 -1.27 11.75 51.84
C SER A 921 -1.48 10.82 53.07
N ALA A 922 -0.66 9.77 53.19
CA ALA A 922 -0.63 8.93 54.39
C ALA A 922 0.17 9.62 55.52
N MET A 923 -0.50 10.46 56.31
CA MET A 923 0.09 11.07 57.50
C MET A 923 0.21 10.05 58.64
N PHE A 924 1.37 9.99 59.29
CA PHE A 924 1.57 9.25 60.53
C PHE A 924 1.75 10.21 61.70
N VAL A 925 1.07 9.92 62.81
CA VAL A 925 1.43 10.45 64.14
C VAL A 925 2.31 9.39 64.80
N LYS A 926 3.35 9.81 65.52
CA LYS A 926 4.35 8.94 66.14
C LYS A 926 4.40 9.17 67.65
#